data_AF-A0A493TH88-F1
#
_entry.id   AF-A0A493TH88-F1
#
_cell.length_a   1.000
_cell.length_b   1.000
_cell.length_c   1.000
_cell.angle_alpha   90.00
_cell.angle_beta   90.00
_cell.angle_gamma   90.00
#
_symmetry.space_group_name_H-M   'P 1'
#
loop_
_entity.id
_entity.type
_entity.pdbx_description
1 polymer ?
#
loop_
_entity_poly.entity_id
_entity_poly.type
_entity_poly.pdbx_seq_one_letter_code
_entity_poly.pdbx_strand_id
1 'polypeptide(L)'
;MLGEKKQLTVKRDLYADPTFPASDASIFFNYCTPLAQFRGEISWLRPQDICSTPRLFSNNLQDVQVKQGILGDCWFLCACVALQKSKYLLNKVIPPGQPSWTDESYRGCFTCRVWQFGHWVEVTIDDRLPCLGGKLCFSQCQTEDLFWLPLLEKAYAKVHGSYEQLWAGQVADALVDLTGGIAERWTLKDPGRNVEKEKTGMVLKKELFRRLMNLKEQCVISCSVLNSRQGASELGEFHAFIVIDMLNLSEVSGKEIVLLRIRNPWGRRCWKGPWCEGGQGWSQLDPVVASELLSQIQEGEFWVDEEEFFREFDEITMGFPINEEGQLQSLYTEKVLYHSQNLFGSWVRGQSAGGCRNNSSFPTNPKFWLRVCEKSEVCIALLQKHRKYSADWAGRIQNLTHLVEKNLSLTEGMQVKNYQAVGLHVWKVEKKRFNLPKTLSAPPVVGTICHSYDREVHVCCDLSPGYYLVVPSTFLKDAVGHFLLRVFSTGRISLSEVKPPPPDAALSEELPAGPGKSSVKVTLRQHCQDSKCRPIGFHIFQVPNSSWKPNTSSFLHLEPLVSCVPHCYSQEVSQLCRLPAGSYVIIPSTYLPNTEGNFTVVIATKIDRKRIHSRETLGQVLQEVSDTLLNFSCPKDNTEASSMLMY
;
A
#
# COMPACT_ATOMS: atom_id res chain seq x y z
N MET A 1 4.62 72.50 29.06
CA MET A 1 5.47 71.32 29.26
C MET A 1 4.57 70.10 29.33
N LEU A 2 4.14 69.59 28.18
CA LEU A 2 3.46 68.30 28.07
C LEU A 2 4.54 67.22 28.02
N GLY A 3 4.52 66.29 28.98
CA GLY A 3 5.39 65.12 28.98
C GLY A 3 4.86 64.07 27.99
N GLU A 4 5.66 63.77 26.97
CA GLU A 4 5.43 62.68 26.02
C GLU A 4 5.39 61.33 26.75
N LYS A 5 4.24 60.64 26.69
CA LYS A 5 4.19 59.19 26.92
C LYS A 5 4.69 58.50 25.66
N LYS A 6 5.97 58.10 25.64
CA LYS A 6 6.49 57.13 24.68
C LYS A 6 5.71 55.81 24.84
N GLN A 7 4.80 55.56 23.91
CA GLN A 7 4.14 54.27 23.74
C GLN A 7 5.20 53.30 23.21
N LEU A 8 5.78 52.49 24.10
CA LEU A 8 6.64 51.37 23.73
C LEU A 8 5.77 50.31 23.03
N THR A 9 5.68 50.36 21.70
CA THR A 9 5.19 49.26 20.88
C THR A 9 6.17 48.11 21.01
N VAL A 10 5.91 47.19 21.94
CA VAL A 10 6.55 45.88 21.94
C VAL A 10 6.15 45.22 20.62
N LYS A 11 7.09 45.12 19.66
CA LYS A 11 6.94 44.22 18.51
C LYS A 11 6.69 42.84 19.09
N ARG A 12 5.45 42.33 18.98
CA ARG A 12 5.16 40.93 19.28
C ARG A 12 5.86 40.12 18.21
N ASP A 13 6.90 39.37 18.59
CA ASP A 13 7.57 38.46 17.67
C ASP A 13 6.58 37.38 17.22
N LEU A 14 6.27 37.36 15.93
CA LEU A 14 5.42 36.33 15.32
C LEU A 14 6.21 35.03 15.20
N TYR A 15 5.52 33.90 15.31
CA TYR A 15 6.11 32.58 15.22
C TYR A 15 6.88 32.41 13.89
N ALA A 16 8.07 31.84 14.00
CA ALA A 16 8.91 31.45 12.89
C ALA A 16 9.25 29.97 13.09
N ASP A 17 8.87 29.13 12.14
CA ASP A 17 9.05 27.70 12.23
C ASP A 17 10.53 27.33 12.04
N PRO A 18 11.21 26.81 13.09
CA PRO A 18 12.62 26.45 12.98
C PRO A 18 12.81 25.14 12.20
N THR A 19 11.75 24.34 12.04
CA THR A 19 11.80 23.03 11.37
C THR A 19 11.42 23.09 9.90
N PHE A 20 10.83 24.20 9.46
CA PHE A 20 10.49 24.46 8.06
C PHE A 20 10.74 25.95 7.76
N PRO A 21 12.01 26.37 7.69
CA PRO A 21 12.39 27.77 7.64
C PRO A 21 11.98 28.42 6.33
N ALA A 22 11.54 29.69 6.40
CA ALA A 22 11.25 30.54 5.24
C ALA A 22 12.53 30.84 4.42
N SER A 23 12.98 29.86 3.64
CA SER A 23 14.23 29.84 2.88
C SER A 23 14.14 28.83 1.74
N ASP A 24 15.12 28.86 0.83
CA ASP A 24 15.25 27.92 -0.28
C ASP A 24 15.21 26.44 0.17
N ALA A 25 15.69 26.11 1.38
CA ALA A 25 15.70 24.73 1.88
C ALA A 25 14.29 24.13 2.09
N SER A 26 13.27 24.97 2.30
CA SER A 26 11.87 24.53 2.39
C SER A 26 11.18 24.46 1.03
N ILE A 27 11.76 25.09 0.00
CA ILE A 27 11.23 25.07 -1.37
C ILE A 27 11.86 23.91 -2.14
N PHE A 28 13.19 23.84 -2.15
CA PHE A 28 13.97 22.95 -2.98
C PHE A 28 14.57 21.79 -2.17
N PHE A 29 14.58 20.61 -2.76
CA PHE A 29 15.24 19.43 -2.23
C PHE A 29 16.50 19.08 -3.05
N ASN A 30 16.34 18.94 -4.36
CA ASN A 30 17.43 18.51 -5.27
C ASN A 30 17.46 19.27 -6.60
N TYR A 31 16.56 20.25 -6.80
CA TYR A 31 16.51 21.10 -7.99
C TYR A 31 16.27 20.31 -9.29
N CYS A 32 15.66 19.12 -9.19
CA CYS A 32 15.35 18.28 -10.35
C CYS A 32 14.03 18.65 -11.03
N THR A 33 13.30 19.64 -10.51
CA THR A 33 12.03 20.09 -11.07
C THR A 33 12.17 21.45 -11.77
N PRO A 34 11.22 21.83 -12.65
CA PRO A 34 11.14 23.16 -13.23
C PRO A 34 11.12 24.31 -12.22
N LEU A 35 10.79 24.07 -10.94
CA LEU A 35 10.84 25.10 -9.90
C LEU A 35 12.23 25.72 -9.76
N ALA A 36 13.29 24.97 -10.07
CA ALA A 36 14.68 25.43 -9.93
C ALA A 36 14.98 26.72 -10.72
N GLN A 37 14.19 27.02 -11.76
CA GLN A 37 14.33 28.25 -12.56
C GLN A 37 13.99 29.53 -11.78
N PHE A 38 13.23 29.45 -10.69
CA PHE A 38 12.81 30.60 -9.87
C PHE A 38 13.69 30.82 -8.63
N ARG A 39 14.88 30.21 -8.61
CA ARG A 39 15.77 30.27 -7.46
C ARG A 39 16.21 31.71 -7.18
N GLY A 40 16.10 32.14 -5.92
CA GLY A 40 16.43 33.49 -5.49
C GLY A 40 15.38 34.55 -5.86
N GLU A 41 14.34 34.20 -6.61
CA GLU A 41 13.23 35.10 -6.94
C GLU A 41 12.05 34.97 -5.95
N ILE A 42 11.97 33.85 -5.23
CA ILE A 42 10.88 33.57 -4.29
C ILE A 42 11.14 34.25 -2.95
N SER A 43 10.23 35.14 -2.58
CA SER A 43 10.16 35.78 -1.27
C SER A 43 9.19 35.04 -0.35
N TRP A 44 9.30 35.26 0.97
CA TRP A 44 8.40 34.68 1.96
C TRP A 44 7.64 35.80 2.66
N LEU A 45 6.33 35.88 2.42
CA LEU A 45 5.47 36.96 2.92
C LEU A 45 4.38 36.38 3.82
N ARG A 46 3.92 37.15 4.82
CA ARG A 46 2.73 36.76 5.58
C ARG A 46 1.47 37.22 4.84
N PRO A 47 0.29 36.64 5.11
CA PRO A 47 -0.96 37.01 4.44
C PRO A 47 -1.30 38.50 4.53
N GLN A 48 -0.92 39.15 5.64
CA GLN A 48 -1.06 40.60 5.87
C GLN A 48 -0.19 41.46 4.93
N ASP A 49 0.91 40.90 4.43
CA ASP A 49 1.82 41.55 3.47
C ASP A 49 1.40 41.27 2.01
N ILE A 50 0.55 40.26 1.78
CA ILE A 50 0.08 39.82 0.46
C ILE A 50 -1.24 40.50 0.08
N CYS A 51 -2.18 40.61 1.03
CA CYS A 51 -3.48 41.24 0.80
C CYS A 51 -3.96 42.04 2.01
N SER A 52 -4.92 42.95 1.79
CA SER A 52 -5.39 43.88 2.82
C SER A 52 -6.27 43.24 3.90
N THR A 53 -7.02 42.18 3.56
CA THR A 53 -8.05 41.58 4.44
C THR A 53 -7.96 40.05 4.42
N PRO A 54 -6.85 39.46 4.90
CA PRO A 54 -6.67 38.02 4.85
C PRO A 54 -7.69 37.29 5.73
N ARG A 55 -8.24 36.20 5.20
CA ARG A 55 -9.23 35.34 5.84
C ARG A 55 -8.82 33.88 5.70
N LEU A 56 -9.14 33.07 6.71
CA LEU A 56 -8.75 31.67 6.69
C LEU A 56 -9.74 30.88 5.85
N PHE A 57 -11.04 31.09 6.12
CA PHE A 57 -12.14 30.44 5.44
C PHE A 57 -13.18 31.44 4.94
N SER A 58 -13.93 31.08 3.90
CA SER A 58 -15.13 31.77 3.46
C SER A 58 -16.37 30.90 3.73
N ASN A 59 -17.50 31.55 3.97
CA ASN A 59 -18.81 30.90 4.05
C ASN A 59 -19.40 30.62 2.65
N ASN A 60 -18.82 31.18 1.58
CA ASN A 60 -19.27 30.98 0.21
C ASN A 60 -18.43 29.88 -0.47
N LEU A 61 -19.11 28.82 -0.91
CA LEU A 61 -18.48 27.66 -1.55
C LEU A 61 -17.83 27.99 -2.91
N GLN A 62 -18.23 29.07 -3.57
CA GLN A 62 -17.60 29.49 -4.83
C GLN A 62 -16.22 30.12 -4.58
N ASP A 63 -16.00 30.73 -3.42
CA ASP A 63 -14.72 31.40 -3.12
C ASP A 63 -13.61 30.40 -2.78
N VAL A 64 -13.99 29.22 -2.24
CA VAL A 64 -13.03 28.24 -1.71
C VAL A 64 -12.39 27.37 -2.79
N GLN A 65 -12.83 27.47 -4.04
CA GLN A 65 -12.37 26.60 -5.11
C GLN A 65 -10.84 26.59 -5.24
N VAL A 66 -10.29 25.40 -5.50
CA VAL A 66 -8.84 25.19 -5.56
C VAL A 66 -8.26 25.70 -6.89
N LYS A 67 -7.17 26.46 -6.80
CA LYS A 67 -6.36 26.90 -7.94
C LYS A 67 -4.90 26.55 -7.71
N GLN A 68 -4.30 25.95 -8.72
CA GLN A 68 -2.91 25.56 -8.70
C GLN A 68 -2.00 26.70 -9.17
N GLY A 69 -0.86 26.84 -8.51
CA GLY A 69 0.21 27.75 -8.92
C GLY A 69 1.24 27.08 -9.83
N ILE A 70 2.51 27.44 -9.66
CA ILE A 70 3.62 26.94 -10.48
C ILE A 70 4.11 25.54 -10.05
N LEU A 71 3.69 25.06 -8.87
CA LEU A 71 4.05 23.75 -8.34
C LEU A 71 3.26 22.65 -9.05
N GLY A 72 3.92 21.54 -9.43
CA GLY A 72 3.31 20.38 -10.09
C GLY A 72 2.57 19.43 -9.13
N ASP A 73 1.72 19.94 -8.24
CA ASP A 73 1.05 19.19 -7.17
C ASP A 73 -0.47 19.04 -7.38
N CYS A 74 -0.95 19.07 -8.63
CA CYS A 74 -2.37 18.91 -8.98
C CYS A 74 -3.04 17.73 -8.27
N TRP A 75 -2.30 16.64 -8.06
CA TRP A 75 -2.73 15.45 -7.34
C TRP A 75 -3.20 15.74 -5.91
N PHE A 76 -2.51 16.62 -5.19
CA PHE A 76 -2.83 17.04 -3.84
C PHE A 76 -4.02 18.01 -3.83
N LEU A 77 -4.05 18.95 -4.78
CA LEU A 77 -5.13 19.93 -4.89
C LEU A 77 -6.47 19.28 -5.24
N CYS A 78 -6.47 18.26 -6.11
CA CYS A 78 -7.66 17.43 -6.36
C CYS A 78 -8.15 16.77 -5.07
N ALA A 79 -7.25 16.24 -4.24
CA ALA A 79 -7.63 15.62 -2.96
C ALA A 79 -8.18 16.63 -1.94
N CYS A 80 -7.72 17.89 -1.97
CA CYS A 80 -8.23 18.95 -1.09
C CYS A 80 -9.72 19.25 -1.30
N VAL A 81 -10.29 18.92 -2.47
CA VAL A 81 -11.73 19.03 -2.72
C VAL A 81 -12.55 18.16 -1.76
N ALA A 82 -11.97 17.09 -1.21
CA ALA A 82 -12.65 16.24 -0.21
C ALA A 82 -13.00 17.03 1.05
N LEU A 83 -12.15 17.99 1.42
CA LEU A 83 -12.35 18.84 2.58
C LEU A 83 -13.45 19.88 2.33
N GLN A 84 -13.63 20.33 1.09
CA GLN A 84 -14.72 21.23 0.73
C GLN A 84 -16.09 20.55 0.78
N LYS A 85 -16.14 19.24 0.50
CA LYS A 85 -17.37 18.44 0.48
C LYS A 85 -17.78 17.92 1.86
N SER A 86 -16.86 17.87 2.83
CA SER A 86 -17.12 17.32 4.16
C SER A 86 -16.63 18.24 5.27
N LYS A 87 -17.59 18.76 6.05
CA LYS A 87 -17.28 19.59 7.22
C LYS A 87 -16.56 18.79 8.30
N TYR A 88 -16.92 17.52 8.48
CA TYR A 88 -16.18 16.59 9.35
C TYR A 88 -14.70 16.52 8.95
N LEU A 89 -14.39 16.25 7.67
CA LEU A 89 -13.00 16.14 7.21
C LEU A 89 -12.27 17.48 7.29
N LEU A 90 -12.92 18.58 6.94
CA LEU A 90 -12.34 19.92 7.07
C LEU A 90 -11.91 20.20 8.51
N ASN A 91 -12.80 19.97 9.48
CA ASN A 91 -12.50 20.16 10.90
C ASN A 91 -11.47 19.14 11.44
N LYS A 92 -11.38 17.97 10.80
CA LYS A 92 -10.39 16.96 11.14
C LYS A 92 -8.99 17.38 10.71
N VAL A 93 -8.85 17.92 9.49
CA VAL A 93 -7.57 18.36 8.90
C VAL A 93 -7.17 19.75 9.38
N ILE A 94 -8.11 20.67 9.52
CA ILE A 94 -7.87 22.03 10.01
C ILE A 94 -8.72 22.22 11.26
N PRO A 95 -8.14 22.03 12.46
CA PRO A 95 -8.89 22.15 13.71
C PRO A 95 -9.58 23.52 13.82
N PRO A 96 -10.86 23.56 14.26
CA PRO A 96 -11.58 24.81 14.45
C PRO A 96 -10.98 25.63 15.60
N GLY A 97 -11.22 26.95 15.56
CA GLY A 97 -10.74 27.88 16.60
C GLY A 97 -9.35 28.46 16.35
N GLN A 98 -8.79 28.28 15.16
CA GLN A 98 -7.56 28.98 14.77
C GLN A 98 -7.83 30.47 14.56
N PRO A 99 -6.92 31.36 15.02
CA PRO A 99 -7.14 32.80 14.98
C PRO A 99 -7.11 33.33 13.55
N SER A 100 -7.96 34.32 13.29
CA SER A 100 -7.84 35.20 12.13
C SER A 100 -6.68 36.19 12.34
N TRP A 101 -6.14 36.74 11.24
CA TRP A 101 -5.07 37.75 11.25
C TRP A 101 -5.44 39.05 11.96
N THR A 102 -6.74 39.31 12.15
CA THR A 102 -7.27 40.46 12.89
C THR A 102 -7.42 40.20 14.39
N ASP A 103 -7.29 38.94 14.83
CA ASP A 103 -7.57 38.56 16.21
C ASP A 103 -6.38 38.89 17.13
N GLU A 104 -6.66 39.31 18.36
CA GLU A 104 -5.61 39.61 19.35
C GLU A 104 -4.77 38.37 19.74
N SER A 105 -5.34 37.17 19.54
CA SER A 105 -4.72 35.87 19.77
C SER A 105 -3.82 35.42 18.62
N TYR A 106 -3.80 36.11 17.48
CA TYR A 106 -2.93 35.79 16.35
C TYR A 106 -1.45 35.84 16.76
N ARG A 107 -0.72 34.78 16.43
CA ARG A 107 0.72 34.63 16.69
C ARG A 107 1.53 34.24 15.46
N GLY A 108 0.95 34.30 14.26
CA GLY A 108 1.62 33.89 13.02
C GLY A 108 1.89 32.39 12.93
N CYS A 109 1.07 31.56 13.59
CA CYS A 109 1.16 30.11 13.59
C CYS A 109 -0.20 29.46 13.31
N PHE A 110 -0.18 28.37 12.53
CA PHE A 110 -1.36 27.58 12.20
C PHE A 110 -1.05 26.09 12.35
N THR A 111 -2.06 25.30 12.70
CA THR A 111 -1.95 23.86 12.88
C THR A 111 -2.86 23.14 11.90
N CYS A 112 -2.31 22.18 11.16
CA CYS A 112 -3.07 21.23 10.34
C CYS A 112 -2.85 19.81 10.88
N ARG A 113 -3.65 18.86 10.42
CA ARG A 113 -3.52 17.44 10.71
C ARG A 113 -3.44 16.66 9.41
N VAL A 114 -2.40 15.86 9.28
CA VAL A 114 -2.20 14.96 8.13
C VAL A 114 -2.22 13.53 8.65
N TRP A 115 -3.02 12.67 8.02
CA TRP A 115 -3.04 11.26 8.36
C TRP A 115 -1.76 10.60 7.84
N GLN A 116 -1.03 9.93 8.71
CA GLN A 116 0.21 9.23 8.40
C GLN A 116 0.15 7.84 9.02
N PHE A 117 0.01 6.83 8.15
CA PHE A 117 0.22 5.43 8.47
C PHE A 117 -0.50 4.95 9.76
N GLY A 118 -1.79 5.26 9.88
CA GLY A 118 -2.64 4.85 11.00
C GLY A 118 -2.95 5.95 12.02
N HIS A 119 -2.29 7.10 11.93
CA HIS A 119 -2.37 8.15 12.94
C HIS A 119 -2.58 9.53 12.32
N TRP A 120 -3.36 10.39 12.99
CA TRP A 120 -3.41 11.81 12.65
C TRP A 120 -2.24 12.53 13.30
N VAL A 121 -1.38 13.16 12.50
CA VAL A 121 -0.21 13.90 12.93
C VAL A 121 -0.52 15.39 12.90
N GLU A 122 -0.35 16.09 14.03
CA GLU A 122 -0.47 17.54 14.10
C GLU A 122 0.79 18.22 13.56
N VAL A 123 0.61 19.13 12.63
CA VAL A 123 1.66 19.85 11.92
C VAL A 123 1.45 21.34 12.16
N THR A 124 2.30 21.93 12.99
CA THR A 124 2.28 23.38 13.22
C THR A 124 3.28 24.06 12.29
N ILE A 125 2.84 25.10 11.60
CA ILE A 125 3.62 25.93 10.67
C ILE A 125 3.49 27.39 11.07
N ASP A 126 4.47 28.21 10.69
CA ASP A 126 4.21 29.65 10.58
C ASP A 126 3.44 29.97 9.28
N ASP A 127 2.90 31.17 9.16
CA ASP A 127 2.12 31.59 7.99
C ASP A 127 2.90 32.35 6.91
N ARG A 128 4.23 32.33 6.93
CA ARG A 128 5.00 32.88 5.81
C ARG A 128 4.82 31.98 4.60
N LEU A 129 4.35 32.52 3.48
CA LEU A 129 4.06 31.77 2.26
C LEU A 129 5.01 32.18 1.13
N PRO A 130 5.40 31.23 0.26
CA PRO A 130 6.20 31.52 -0.94
C PRO A 130 5.47 32.45 -1.91
N CYS A 131 6.13 33.53 -2.30
CA CYS A 131 5.59 34.56 -3.20
C CYS A 131 6.59 34.95 -4.28
N LEU A 132 6.10 35.08 -5.51
CA LEU A 132 6.83 35.61 -6.66
C LEU A 132 6.24 36.99 -7.02
N GLY A 133 7.09 38.03 -7.02
CA GLY A 133 6.63 39.40 -7.29
C GLY A 133 5.54 39.90 -6.33
N GLY A 134 5.56 39.46 -5.07
CA GLY A 134 4.58 39.84 -4.04
C GLY A 134 3.25 39.08 -4.07
N LYS A 135 3.08 38.12 -4.99
CA LYS A 135 1.88 37.27 -5.08
C LYS A 135 2.21 35.83 -4.75
N LEU A 136 1.24 35.07 -4.21
CA LEU A 136 1.38 33.63 -4.00
C LEU A 136 1.81 32.93 -5.31
N CYS A 137 2.84 32.09 -5.24
CA CYS A 137 3.32 31.37 -6.42
C CYS A 137 2.86 29.90 -6.47
N PHE A 138 2.45 29.32 -5.35
CA PHE A 138 1.93 27.94 -5.26
C PHE A 138 0.40 27.92 -5.22
N SER A 139 -0.22 27.02 -4.46
CA SER A 139 -1.69 26.95 -4.40
C SER A 139 -2.32 28.27 -3.95
N GLN A 140 -3.52 28.53 -4.46
CA GLN A 140 -4.33 29.69 -4.11
C GLN A 140 -5.82 29.32 -4.18
N CYS A 141 -6.67 30.07 -3.49
CA CYS A 141 -8.12 29.97 -3.66
C CYS A 141 -8.59 30.81 -4.85
N GLN A 142 -9.88 30.70 -5.22
CA GLN A 142 -10.48 31.54 -6.26
C GLN A 142 -10.33 33.05 -5.94
N THR A 143 -10.40 33.39 -4.66
CA THR A 143 -10.21 34.74 -4.14
C THR A 143 -8.82 34.88 -3.51
N GLU A 144 -8.13 36.00 -3.77
CA GLU A 144 -6.75 36.24 -3.31
C GLU A 144 -6.65 36.47 -1.79
N ASP A 145 -7.78 36.62 -1.08
CA ASP A 145 -7.82 36.90 0.36
C ASP A 145 -8.05 35.64 1.23
N LEU A 146 -8.16 34.44 0.62
CA LEU A 146 -8.34 33.17 1.33
C LEU A 146 -7.07 32.33 1.40
N PHE A 147 -6.73 31.88 2.61
CA PHE A 147 -5.43 31.26 2.89
C PHE A 147 -5.45 29.84 3.46
N TRP A 148 -6.60 29.19 3.66
CA TRP A 148 -6.63 27.80 4.15
C TRP A 148 -5.84 26.83 3.26
N LEU A 149 -5.97 26.97 1.93
CA LEU A 149 -5.33 26.07 0.97
C LEU A 149 -3.80 26.28 0.91
N PRO A 150 -3.27 27.51 0.73
CA PRO A 150 -1.82 27.76 0.81
C PRO A 150 -1.17 27.28 2.12
N LEU A 151 -1.86 27.48 3.26
CA LEU A 151 -1.37 27.02 4.56
C LEU A 151 -1.39 25.50 4.67
N LEU A 152 -2.44 24.84 4.17
CA LEU A 152 -2.50 23.39 4.17
C LEU A 152 -1.43 22.77 3.24
N GLU A 153 -1.22 23.34 2.06
CA GLU A 153 -0.14 22.96 1.14
C GLU A 153 1.23 23.10 1.81
N LYS A 154 1.47 24.19 2.55
CA LYS A 154 2.70 24.38 3.34
C LYS A 154 2.87 23.30 4.40
N ALA A 155 1.82 23.01 5.17
CA ALA A 155 1.86 21.96 6.19
C ALA A 155 2.15 20.58 5.58
N TYR A 156 1.56 20.31 4.41
CA TYR A 156 1.80 19.08 3.67
C TYR A 156 3.24 19.02 3.12
N ALA A 157 3.76 20.10 2.53
CA ALA A 157 5.15 20.22 2.10
C ALA A 157 6.12 19.99 3.27
N LYS A 158 5.81 20.50 4.46
CA LYS A 158 6.59 20.24 5.67
C LYS A 158 6.63 18.76 6.07
N VAL A 159 5.51 18.04 5.97
CA VAL A 159 5.47 16.59 6.22
C VAL A 159 6.35 15.84 5.23
N HIS A 160 6.36 16.25 3.96
CA HIS A 160 7.12 15.63 2.87
C HIS A 160 8.57 16.12 2.74
N GLY A 161 8.94 17.19 3.45
CA GLY A 161 10.30 17.72 3.58
C GLY A 161 10.56 19.03 2.83
N SER A 162 9.91 19.27 1.68
CA SER A 162 9.96 20.53 0.93
C SER A 162 8.78 20.62 -0.05
N TYR A 163 8.55 21.81 -0.62
CA TYR A 163 7.55 21.96 -1.70
C TYR A 163 7.91 21.17 -2.96
N GLU A 164 9.19 21.12 -3.34
CA GLU A 164 9.66 20.34 -4.50
C GLU A 164 9.32 18.85 -4.39
N GLN A 165 9.26 18.30 -3.18
CA GLN A 165 8.88 16.90 -2.95
C GLN A 165 7.39 16.61 -3.17
N LEU A 166 6.56 17.65 -3.33
CA LEU A 166 5.17 17.50 -3.75
C LEU A 166 5.02 17.42 -5.28
N TRP A 167 6.10 17.59 -6.04
CA TRP A 167 6.06 17.52 -7.50
C TRP A 167 5.72 16.10 -7.98
N ALA A 168 4.65 15.98 -8.78
CA ALA A 168 4.23 14.73 -9.42
C ALA A 168 3.97 13.55 -8.47
N GLY A 169 2.87 13.62 -7.70
CA GLY A 169 2.37 12.53 -6.85
C GLY A 169 1.12 11.83 -7.39
N GLN A 170 0.38 11.16 -6.49
CA GLN A 170 -0.80 10.35 -6.82
C GLN A 170 -2.01 10.78 -6.00
N VAL A 171 -3.14 11.11 -6.66
CA VAL A 171 -4.35 11.60 -5.98
C VAL A 171 -4.81 10.65 -4.87
N ALA A 172 -4.71 9.34 -5.10
CA ALA A 172 -5.07 8.32 -4.13
C ALA A 172 -4.26 8.44 -2.81
N ASP A 173 -2.97 8.77 -2.89
CA ASP A 173 -2.11 8.91 -1.72
C ASP A 173 -2.51 10.15 -0.90
N ALA A 174 -2.77 11.29 -1.57
CA ALA A 174 -3.24 12.50 -0.90
C ALA A 174 -4.63 12.33 -0.29
N LEU A 175 -5.54 11.60 -0.97
CA LEU A 175 -6.85 11.27 -0.41
C LEU A 175 -6.71 10.47 0.87
N VAL A 176 -5.83 9.46 0.91
CA VAL A 176 -5.57 8.70 2.15
C VAL A 176 -4.99 9.62 3.24
N ASP A 177 -4.08 10.53 2.91
CA ASP A 177 -3.45 11.45 3.88
C ASP A 177 -4.41 12.53 4.41
N LEU A 178 -5.38 12.97 3.62
CA LEU A 178 -6.36 14.00 4.01
C LEU A 178 -7.62 13.42 4.65
N THR A 179 -7.88 12.12 4.50
CA THR A 179 -9.13 11.50 4.99
C THR A 179 -8.91 10.39 6.01
N GLY A 180 -7.75 9.74 6.01
CA GLY A 180 -7.53 8.48 6.70
C GLY A 180 -8.34 7.29 6.14
N GLY A 181 -9.06 7.50 5.04
CA GLY A 181 -9.92 6.52 4.37
C GLY A 181 -9.17 5.62 3.40
N ILE A 182 -9.89 5.07 2.42
CA ILE A 182 -9.38 4.29 1.29
C ILE A 182 -9.60 5.10 0.01
N ALA A 183 -8.67 5.02 -0.93
CA ALA A 183 -8.84 5.52 -2.29
C ALA A 183 -8.74 4.36 -3.30
N GLU A 184 -9.60 4.39 -4.31
CA GLU A 184 -9.66 3.40 -5.37
C GLU A 184 -9.40 4.04 -6.73
N ARG A 185 -8.73 3.28 -7.60
CA ARG A 185 -8.35 3.71 -8.94
C ARG A 185 -8.79 2.70 -9.97
N TRP A 186 -9.26 3.20 -11.09
CA TRP A 186 -9.64 2.38 -12.24
C TRP A 186 -9.01 2.94 -13.51
N THR A 187 -8.59 2.03 -14.39
CA THR A 187 -8.17 2.39 -15.74
C THR A 187 -9.39 2.49 -16.63
N LEU A 188 -9.47 3.54 -17.46
CA LEU A 188 -10.57 3.77 -18.39
C LEU A 188 -10.35 3.08 -19.75
N LYS A 189 -9.08 2.89 -20.14
CA LYS A 189 -8.69 2.28 -21.42
C LYS A 189 -8.26 0.83 -21.23
N ASP A 190 -8.75 -0.07 -22.08
CA ASP A 190 -8.21 -1.43 -22.16
C ASP A 190 -6.75 -1.34 -22.67
N PRO A 191 -5.76 -1.88 -21.94
CA PRO A 191 -4.36 -1.83 -22.38
C PRO A 191 -4.09 -2.51 -23.73
N GLY A 192 -5.05 -3.27 -24.30
CA GLY A 192 -4.91 -3.89 -25.62
C GLY A 192 -3.89 -5.02 -25.64
N ARG A 193 -4.09 -6.01 -26.52
CA ARG A 193 -3.32 -7.28 -26.58
C ARG A 193 -1.80 -7.14 -26.90
N ASN A 194 -1.28 -5.95 -27.18
CA ASN A 194 0.07 -5.77 -27.74
C ASN A 194 1.03 -4.92 -26.89
N VAL A 195 0.77 -4.74 -25.59
CA VAL A 195 1.79 -4.21 -24.66
C VAL A 195 2.05 -5.23 -23.58
N GLU A 196 3.26 -5.80 -23.60
CA GLU A 196 3.76 -6.61 -22.49
C GLU A 196 3.76 -5.79 -21.19
N LYS A 197 2.99 -6.28 -20.22
CA LYS A 197 3.20 -6.20 -18.75
C LYS A 197 3.01 -4.83 -18.05
N GLU A 198 2.30 -4.93 -16.92
CA GLU A 198 2.25 -3.97 -15.79
C GLU A 198 1.43 -2.68 -15.93
N LYS A 199 0.11 -2.77 -16.16
CA LYS A 199 -0.82 -1.74 -15.64
C LYS A 199 -1.94 -2.37 -14.80
N THR A 200 -2.07 -1.85 -13.59
CA THR A 200 -2.63 -2.43 -12.37
C THR A 200 -4.08 -2.03 -12.10
N GLY A 201 -4.89 -1.83 -13.15
CA GLY A 201 -6.27 -1.35 -13.00
C GLY A 201 -7.31 -2.40 -13.31
N MET A 202 -8.38 -2.44 -12.52
CA MET A 202 -9.66 -2.94 -13.02
C MET A 202 -10.15 -1.96 -14.09
N VAL A 203 -10.49 -2.46 -15.28
CA VAL A 203 -11.08 -1.62 -16.33
C VAL A 203 -12.46 -1.16 -15.86
N LEU A 204 -12.66 0.15 -15.78
CA LEU A 204 -13.93 0.71 -15.34
C LEU A 204 -14.99 0.50 -16.42
N LYS A 205 -16.08 -0.17 -16.05
CA LYS A 205 -17.25 -0.29 -16.92
C LYS A 205 -18.15 0.93 -16.78
N LYS A 206 -18.82 1.33 -17.87
CA LYS A 206 -19.72 2.49 -17.90
C LYS A 206 -20.85 2.38 -16.86
N GLU A 207 -21.41 1.18 -16.65
CA GLU A 207 -22.49 1.00 -15.67
C GLU A 207 -22.01 1.26 -14.24
N LEU A 208 -20.80 0.80 -13.90
CA LEU A 208 -20.18 1.09 -12.61
C LEU A 208 -19.86 2.58 -12.49
N PHE A 209 -19.31 3.19 -13.54
CA PHE A 209 -19.00 4.62 -13.56
C PHE A 209 -20.23 5.49 -13.29
N ARG A 210 -21.33 5.26 -14.02
CA ARG A 210 -22.60 5.98 -13.81
C ARG A 210 -23.11 5.84 -12.38
N ARG A 211 -22.95 4.66 -11.78
CA ARG A 211 -23.31 4.44 -10.36
C ARG A 211 -22.40 5.19 -9.40
N LEU A 212 -21.08 5.20 -9.64
CA LEU A 212 -20.12 5.95 -8.83
C LEU A 212 -20.42 7.46 -8.85
N MET A 213 -20.91 7.99 -9.97
CA MET A 213 -21.32 9.40 -10.06
C MET A 213 -22.50 9.77 -9.15
N ASN A 214 -23.28 8.81 -8.63
CA ASN A 214 -24.29 9.08 -7.59
C ASN A 214 -23.64 9.54 -6.27
N LEU A 215 -22.35 9.25 -6.07
CA LEU A 215 -21.59 9.63 -4.87
C LEU A 215 -20.82 10.95 -5.04
N LYS A 216 -20.97 11.66 -6.17
CA LYS A 216 -20.21 12.89 -6.48
C LYS A 216 -20.33 13.99 -5.42
N GLU A 217 -21.45 14.05 -4.68
CA GLU A 217 -21.65 15.04 -3.62
C GLU A 217 -20.96 14.64 -2.31
N GLN A 218 -20.69 13.35 -2.12
CA GLN A 218 -20.18 12.78 -0.87
C GLN A 218 -18.67 12.53 -0.90
N CYS A 219 -18.05 12.51 -2.08
CA CYS A 219 -16.63 12.25 -2.24
C CYS A 219 -16.02 12.97 -3.46
N VAL A 220 -14.69 12.91 -3.57
CA VAL A 220 -13.96 13.44 -4.72
C VAL A 220 -13.91 12.38 -5.81
N ILE A 221 -14.14 12.84 -7.03
CA ILE A 221 -13.92 12.07 -8.25
C ILE A 221 -12.87 12.82 -9.06
N SER A 222 -11.69 12.23 -9.21
CA SER A 222 -10.61 12.77 -10.02
C SER A 222 -10.40 11.90 -11.25
N CYS A 223 -10.05 12.52 -12.36
CA CYS A 223 -9.62 11.83 -13.57
C CYS A 223 -8.25 12.35 -14.02
N SER A 224 -7.50 11.55 -14.77
CA SER A 224 -6.18 11.95 -15.25
C SER A 224 -5.89 11.49 -16.67
N VAL A 225 -4.96 12.20 -17.32
CA VAL A 225 -4.38 11.84 -18.62
C VAL A 225 -2.92 11.48 -18.40
N LEU A 226 -2.54 10.28 -18.80
CA LEU A 226 -1.22 9.68 -18.56
C LEU A 226 -0.32 9.68 -19.80
N ASN A 227 -0.83 10.00 -20.99
CA ASN A 227 -0.04 10.13 -22.22
C ASN A 227 -0.66 11.20 -23.13
N SER A 228 0.14 12.09 -23.73
CA SER A 228 -0.34 12.79 -24.94
C SER A 228 -0.27 11.82 -26.12
N ARG A 229 -1.32 11.80 -26.93
CA ARG A 229 -1.17 11.30 -28.30
C ARG A 229 -0.30 12.31 -29.05
N GLN A 230 0.60 11.83 -29.92
CA GLN A 230 1.36 12.68 -30.83
C GLN A 230 0.44 13.72 -31.49
N GLY A 231 0.65 15.00 -31.19
CA GLY A 231 -0.15 16.11 -31.72
C GLY A 231 -1.11 16.79 -30.74
N ALA A 232 -1.36 16.23 -29.55
CA ALA A 232 -2.17 16.85 -28.50
C ALA A 232 -1.28 17.59 -27.47
N SER A 233 -0.47 18.54 -27.94
CA SER A 233 0.51 19.29 -27.13
C SER A 233 -0.12 20.21 -26.05
N GLU A 234 -1.46 20.33 -26.00
CA GLU A 234 -2.15 21.29 -25.13
C GLU A 234 -2.93 20.64 -23.97
N LEU A 235 -3.19 19.33 -24.00
CA LEU A 235 -3.70 18.62 -22.83
C LEU A 235 -2.50 18.36 -21.92
N GLY A 236 -2.49 18.96 -20.72
CA GLY A 236 -1.43 18.78 -19.75
C GLY A 236 -1.11 17.29 -19.56
N GLU A 237 0.06 16.88 -20.03
CA GLU A 237 0.56 15.53 -19.84
C GLU A 237 0.71 15.26 -18.34
N PHE A 238 0.27 14.08 -17.89
CA PHE A 238 0.36 13.66 -16.48
C PHE A 238 -0.37 14.62 -15.52
N HIS A 239 -1.53 15.13 -15.93
CA HIS A 239 -2.31 16.07 -15.14
C HIS A 239 -3.57 15.45 -14.55
N ALA A 240 -3.91 15.86 -13.33
CA ALA A 240 -5.13 15.47 -12.62
C ALA A 240 -6.20 16.55 -12.75
N PHE A 241 -7.43 16.12 -13.03
CA PHE A 241 -8.63 16.92 -13.15
C PHE A 241 -9.66 16.46 -12.11
N ILE A 242 -10.67 17.28 -11.89
CA ILE A 242 -11.79 16.99 -10.98
C ILE A 242 -13.05 16.81 -11.81
N VAL A 243 -13.74 15.69 -11.65
CA VAL A 243 -15.09 15.50 -12.20
C VAL A 243 -16.07 16.13 -11.23
N ILE A 244 -16.74 17.19 -11.66
CA ILE A 244 -17.67 17.96 -10.83
C ILE A 244 -19.07 17.35 -10.90
N ASP A 245 -19.55 17.08 -12.11
CA ASP A 245 -20.94 16.69 -12.33
C ASP A 245 -21.11 15.76 -13.54
N MET A 246 -22.22 15.02 -13.55
CA MET A 246 -22.70 14.21 -14.66
C MET A 246 -24.19 14.51 -14.86
N LEU A 247 -24.54 14.91 -16.09
CA LEU A 247 -25.91 15.21 -16.50
C LEU A 247 -26.34 14.25 -17.61
N ASN A 248 -27.49 13.61 -17.42
CA ASN A 248 -28.13 12.81 -18.46
C ASN A 248 -29.21 13.66 -19.14
N LEU A 249 -29.01 13.98 -20.42
CA LEU A 249 -29.87 14.83 -21.24
C LEU A 249 -30.75 14.00 -22.19
N SER A 250 -30.91 12.70 -21.94
CA SER A 250 -31.64 11.80 -22.83
C SER A 250 -33.10 12.18 -23.02
N GLU A 251 -33.77 12.58 -21.94
CA GLU A 251 -35.18 12.96 -21.96
C GLU A 251 -35.41 14.30 -22.68
N VAL A 252 -34.45 15.21 -22.58
CA VAL A 252 -34.55 16.58 -23.13
C VAL A 252 -34.20 16.60 -24.63
N SER A 253 -33.20 15.82 -25.04
CA SER A 253 -32.71 15.80 -26.42
C SER A 253 -33.34 14.71 -27.29
N GLY A 254 -34.02 13.73 -26.69
CA GLY A 254 -34.49 12.52 -27.38
C GLY A 254 -33.37 11.59 -27.86
N LYS A 255 -32.11 11.85 -27.48
CA LYS A 255 -30.90 11.08 -27.82
C LYS A 255 -30.12 10.76 -26.56
N GLU A 256 -29.45 9.61 -26.49
CA GLU A 256 -28.62 9.27 -25.31
C GLU A 256 -27.38 10.18 -25.23
N ILE A 257 -27.52 11.33 -24.54
CA ILE A 257 -26.46 12.30 -24.32
C ILE A 257 -26.18 12.38 -22.82
N VAL A 258 -24.98 11.97 -22.42
CA VAL A 258 -24.49 12.10 -21.04
C VAL A 258 -23.28 13.02 -21.05
N LEU A 259 -23.39 14.15 -20.37
CA LEU A 259 -22.33 15.15 -20.26
C LEU A 259 -21.68 15.13 -18.89
N LEU A 260 -20.36 15.31 -18.87
CA LEU A 260 -19.56 15.43 -17.68
C LEU A 260 -18.94 16.82 -17.60
N ARG A 261 -19.11 17.48 -16.44
CA ARG A 261 -18.43 18.73 -16.16
C ARG A 261 -17.12 18.43 -15.45
N ILE A 262 -16.02 18.86 -16.05
CA ILE A 262 -14.67 18.60 -15.57
C ILE A 262 -13.98 19.93 -15.30
N ARG A 263 -13.16 19.96 -14.25
CA ARG A 263 -12.35 21.11 -13.87
C ARG A 263 -10.87 20.79 -13.94
N ASN A 264 -10.14 21.70 -14.55
CA ASN A 264 -8.69 21.78 -14.50
C ASN A 264 -8.24 22.69 -13.34
N PRO A 265 -7.55 22.16 -12.30
CA PRO A 265 -7.00 22.97 -11.21
C PRO A 265 -6.06 24.10 -11.64
N TRP A 266 -5.42 24.01 -12.81
CA TRP A 266 -4.62 25.11 -13.37
C TRP A 266 -5.45 26.31 -13.84
N GLY A 267 -6.78 26.20 -13.92
CA GLY A 267 -7.64 27.26 -14.44
C GLY A 267 -7.59 27.44 -15.97
N ARG A 268 -6.72 26.70 -16.68
CA ARG A 268 -6.60 26.81 -18.13
C ARG A 268 -7.77 26.12 -18.83
N ARG A 269 -8.45 26.84 -19.73
CA ARG A 269 -9.39 26.27 -20.70
C ARG A 269 -8.60 25.52 -21.78
N CYS A 270 -8.28 24.26 -21.51
CA CYS A 270 -7.42 23.45 -22.39
C CYS A 270 -8.19 22.43 -23.25
N TRP A 271 -9.53 22.36 -23.12
CA TRP A 271 -10.31 21.35 -23.84
C TRP A 271 -10.92 21.88 -25.13
N LYS A 272 -10.53 21.29 -26.25
CA LYS A 272 -10.99 21.64 -27.62
C LYS A 272 -11.86 20.51 -28.20
N GLY A 273 -12.93 20.17 -27.48
CA GLY A 273 -13.88 19.11 -27.85
C GLY A 273 -15.18 19.65 -28.48
N PRO A 274 -16.12 18.77 -28.88
CA PRO A 274 -17.41 19.17 -29.44
C PRO A 274 -18.25 20.05 -28.50
N TRP A 275 -18.02 19.94 -27.19
CA TRP A 275 -18.73 20.65 -26.14
C TRP A 275 -17.96 21.86 -25.59
N CYS A 276 -16.99 22.40 -26.33
CA CYS A 276 -16.37 23.69 -26.01
C CYS A 276 -17.27 24.87 -26.43
N GLU A 277 -16.95 26.08 -25.98
CA GLU A 277 -17.66 27.30 -26.42
C GLU A 277 -17.62 27.44 -27.95
N GLY A 278 -18.79 27.49 -28.60
CA GLY A 278 -18.92 27.49 -30.07
C GLY A 278 -18.79 26.11 -30.74
N GLY A 279 -18.66 25.03 -29.97
CA GLY A 279 -18.56 23.67 -30.48
C GLY A 279 -19.86 23.09 -31.05
N GLN A 280 -19.73 22.15 -31.99
CA GLN A 280 -20.85 21.52 -32.70
C GLN A 280 -21.72 20.59 -31.83
N GLY A 281 -21.24 20.19 -30.65
CA GLY A 281 -21.99 19.38 -29.69
C GLY A 281 -23.26 20.09 -29.20
N TRP A 282 -23.15 21.40 -28.97
CA TRP A 282 -24.26 22.23 -28.49
C TRP A 282 -25.45 22.32 -29.46
N SER A 283 -25.20 22.17 -30.78
CA SER A 283 -26.25 22.16 -31.80
C SER A 283 -27.17 20.93 -31.71
N GLN A 284 -26.82 19.94 -30.89
CA GLN A 284 -27.66 18.76 -30.64
C GLN A 284 -28.69 18.97 -29.52
N LEU A 285 -28.58 20.07 -28.77
CA LEU A 285 -29.49 20.42 -27.68
C LEU A 285 -30.41 21.58 -28.08
N ASP A 286 -31.51 21.74 -27.34
CA ASP A 286 -32.31 22.95 -27.42
C ASP A 286 -31.43 24.19 -27.09
N PRO A 287 -31.53 25.30 -27.85
CA PRO A 287 -30.70 26.49 -27.62
C PRO A 287 -30.78 27.06 -26.20
N VAL A 288 -31.93 26.95 -25.53
CA VAL A 288 -32.11 27.43 -24.15
C VAL A 288 -31.27 26.57 -23.19
N VAL A 289 -31.34 25.25 -23.34
CA VAL A 289 -30.57 24.30 -22.52
C VAL A 289 -29.08 24.44 -22.78
N ALA A 290 -28.67 24.57 -24.05
CA ALA A 290 -27.27 24.80 -24.40
C ALA A 290 -26.73 26.09 -23.78
N SER A 291 -27.50 27.19 -23.87
CA SER A 291 -27.12 28.48 -23.27
C SER A 291 -27.03 28.40 -21.74
N GLU A 292 -27.94 27.66 -21.10
CA GLU A 292 -27.91 27.44 -19.65
C GLU A 292 -26.64 26.69 -19.23
N LEU A 293 -26.32 25.56 -19.87
CA LEU A 293 -25.14 24.75 -19.54
C LEU A 293 -23.82 25.48 -19.81
N LEU A 294 -23.77 26.29 -20.87
CA LEU A 294 -22.62 27.16 -21.16
C LEU A 294 -22.44 28.25 -20.09
N SER A 295 -23.54 28.82 -19.58
CA SER A 295 -23.49 29.87 -18.54
C SER A 295 -22.96 29.37 -17.19
N GLN A 296 -22.99 28.04 -16.95
CA GLN A 296 -22.48 27.43 -15.72
C GLN A 296 -20.96 27.25 -15.72
N ILE A 297 -20.29 27.37 -16.86
CA ILE A 297 -18.86 27.08 -17.00
C ILE A 297 -18.03 28.19 -16.35
N GLN A 298 -17.22 27.82 -15.36
CA GLN A 298 -16.27 28.72 -14.74
C GLN A 298 -14.87 28.64 -15.38
N GLU A 299 -13.94 29.44 -14.89
CA GLU A 299 -12.54 29.40 -15.34
C GLU A 299 -11.92 28.01 -15.07
N GLY A 300 -11.35 27.39 -16.12
CA GLY A 300 -10.78 26.05 -16.05
C GLY A 300 -11.79 24.90 -16.12
N GLU A 301 -13.09 25.17 -16.25
CA GLU A 301 -14.13 24.15 -16.40
C GLU A 301 -14.47 23.92 -17.88
N PHE A 302 -14.89 22.70 -18.20
CA PHE A 302 -15.33 22.31 -19.52
C PHE A 302 -16.28 21.11 -19.46
N TRP A 303 -17.08 20.93 -20.51
CA TRP A 303 -17.94 19.77 -20.69
C TRP A 303 -17.30 18.79 -21.67
N VAL A 304 -17.53 17.49 -21.43
CA VAL A 304 -17.24 16.40 -22.36
C VAL A 304 -18.40 15.42 -22.35
N ASP A 305 -18.66 14.72 -23.46
CA ASP A 305 -19.58 13.58 -23.42
C ASP A 305 -18.90 12.31 -22.86
N GLU A 306 -19.72 11.34 -22.43
CA GLU A 306 -19.22 10.08 -21.85
C GLU A 306 -18.27 9.34 -22.81
N GLU A 307 -18.54 9.32 -24.12
CA GLU A 307 -17.67 8.63 -25.09
C GLU A 307 -16.32 9.33 -25.24
N GLU A 308 -16.31 10.66 -25.28
CA GLU A 308 -15.11 11.47 -25.23
C GLU A 308 -14.33 11.24 -23.94
N PHE A 309 -15.01 11.18 -22.80
CA PHE A 309 -14.36 10.93 -21.51
C PHE A 309 -13.59 9.61 -21.48
N PHE A 310 -14.22 8.49 -21.84
CA PHE A 310 -13.57 7.18 -21.84
C PHE A 310 -12.48 7.04 -22.92
N ARG A 311 -12.54 7.86 -23.98
CA ARG A 311 -11.55 7.86 -25.05
C ARG A 311 -10.29 8.67 -24.71
N GLU A 312 -10.46 9.80 -24.03
CA GLU A 312 -9.37 10.74 -23.80
C GLU A 312 -8.71 10.55 -22.43
N PHE A 313 -9.46 10.30 -21.35
CA PHE A 313 -8.91 10.12 -20.00
C PHE A 313 -8.44 8.67 -19.77
N ASP A 314 -7.38 8.50 -18.99
CA ASP A 314 -6.73 7.20 -18.77
C ASP A 314 -7.13 6.53 -17.45
N GLU A 315 -7.38 7.32 -16.40
CA GLU A 315 -7.65 6.82 -15.05
C GLU A 315 -8.71 7.66 -14.34
N ILE A 316 -9.51 7.00 -13.48
CA ILE A 316 -10.31 7.64 -12.43
C ILE A 316 -9.76 7.25 -11.07
N THR A 317 -9.69 8.21 -10.16
CA THR A 317 -9.43 8.01 -8.74
C THR A 317 -10.62 8.52 -7.91
N MET A 318 -11.11 7.71 -6.97
CA MET A 318 -12.13 8.12 -6.00
C MET A 318 -11.73 7.77 -4.57
N GLY A 319 -12.03 8.67 -3.64
CA GLY A 319 -11.97 8.36 -2.21
C GLY A 319 -13.28 7.73 -1.75
N PHE A 320 -13.22 6.75 -0.86
CA PHE A 320 -14.42 6.25 -0.19
C PHE A 320 -15.04 7.40 0.64
N PRO A 321 -16.35 7.68 0.51
CA PRO A 321 -17.00 8.70 1.30
C PRO A 321 -16.84 8.43 2.80
N ILE A 322 -16.78 9.51 3.58
CA ILE A 322 -16.71 9.45 5.04
C ILE A 322 -17.86 10.28 5.59
N ASN A 323 -18.72 9.65 6.40
CA ASN A 323 -19.84 10.34 7.03
C ASN A 323 -19.38 11.26 8.18
N GLU A 324 -20.31 12.00 8.77
CA GLU A 324 -20.02 12.96 9.85
C GLU A 324 -19.55 12.26 11.15
N GLU A 325 -19.80 10.95 11.29
CA GLU A 325 -19.29 10.12 12.39
C GLU A 325 -17.87 9.58 12.13
N GLY A 326 -17.28 9.86 10.96
CA GLY A 326 -15.95 9.39 10.59
C GLY A 326 -15.89 7.94 10.10
N GLN A 327 -17.02 7.37 9.68
CA GLN A 327 -17.15 6.02 9.16
C GLN A 327 -17.11 6.03 7.63
N LEU A 328 -16.42 5.04 7.06
CA LEU A 328 -16.32 4.87 5.61
C LEU A 328 -17.62 4.33 5.03
N GLN A 329 -17.95 4.75 3.82
CA GLN A 329 -19.04 4.21 3.02
C GLN A 329 -18.47 3.46 1.81
N SER A 330 -19.01 2.28 1.51
CA SER A 330 -18.58 1.50 0.36
C SER A 330 -18.94 2.17 -0.96
N LEU A 331 -17.98 2.23 -1.89
CA LEU A 331 -18.21 2.63 -3.28
C LEU A 331 -19.07 1.62 -4.06
N TYR A 332 -19.15 0.37 -3.60
CA TYR A 332 -19.81 -0.73 -4.30
C TYR A 332 -21.19 -1.08 -3.77
N THR A 333 -21.51 -0.77 -2.52
CA THR A 333 -22.83 -1.07 -1.96
C THR A 333 -23.51 0.16 -1.37
N GLU A 334 -22.79 1.28 -1.26
CA GLU A 334 -23.25 2.53 -0.64
C GLU A 334 -23.60 2.35 0.85
N LYS A 335 -23.25 1.19 1.44
CA LYS A 335 -23.44 0.92 2.87
C LYS A 335 -22.29 1.50 3.68
N VAL A 336 -22.62 1.93 4.89
CA VAL A 336 -21.64 2.36 5.88
C VAL A 336 -20.91 1.14 6.46
N LEU A 337 -19.58 1.23 6.51
CA LEU A 337 -18.67 0.26 7.09
C LEU A 337 -18.45 0.59 8.58
N TYR A 338 -19.45 0.25 9.40
CA TYR A 338 -19.52 0.60 10.83
C TYR A 338 -18.35 0.10 11.69
N HIS A 339 -17.68 -0.98 11.27
CA HIS A 339 -16.63 -1.61 12.05
C HIS A 339 -15.28 -1.48 11.35
N SER A 340 -14.27 -0.98 12.06
CA SER A 340 -12.90 -0.87 11.56
C SER A 340 -11.88 -1.40 12.56
N GLN A 341 -10.83 -2.07 12.08
CA GLN A 341 -9.68 -2.50 12.88
C GLN A 341 -8.39 -2.42 12.08
N ASN A 342 -7.32 -2.01 12.75
CA ASN A 342 -5.99 -1.83 12.15
C ASN A 342 -4.95 -2.67 12.90
N LEU A 343 -4.03 -3.30 12.18
CA LEU A 343 -2.87 -3.98 12.74
C LEU A 343 -1.59 -3.65 11.96
N PHE A 344 -0.54 -3.35 12.70
CA PHE A 344 0.80 -3.16 12.15
C PHE A 344 1.47 -4.51 11.89
N GLY A 345 2.28 -4.56 10.84
CA GLY A 345 3.11 -5.72 10.54
C GLY A 345 4.38 -5.33 9.77
N SER A 346 5.25 -6.32 9.57
CA SER A 346 6.47 -6.12 8.81
C SER A 346 6.91 -7.39 8.08
N TRP A 347 7.52 -7.19 6.91
CA TRP A 347 8.28 -8.21 6.20
C TRP A 347 9.75 -8.08 6.61
N VAL A 348 10.27 -9.12 7.27
CA VAL A 348 11.64 -9.17 7.79
C VAL A 348 12.41 -10.24 7.01
N ARG A 349 13.55 -9.85 6.44
CA ARG A 349 14.42 -10.73 5.66
C ARG A 349 14.77 -12.00 6.44
N GLY A 350 14.68 -13.15 5.78
CA GLY A 350 14.96 -14.45 6.40
C GLY A 350 13.97 -14.92 7.48
N GLN A 351 12.95 -14.12 7.81
CA GLN A 351 11.94 -14.47 8.83
C GLN A 351 10.54 -14.46 8.21
N SER A 352 10.02 -13.27 7.88
CA SER A 352 8.65 -13.06 7.42
C SER A 352 8.54 -12.48 6.00
N ALA A 353 9.65 -12.16 5.35
CA ALA A 353 9.66 -11.69 3.95
C ALA A 353 9.60 -12.88 2.96
N GLY A 354 8.45 -13.57 2.94
CA GLY A 354 8.28 -14.83 2.22
C GLY A 354 8.18 -14.71 0.69
N GLY A 355 7.90 -13.52 0.17
CA GLY A 355 7.60 -13.30 -1.26
C GLY A 355 6.17 -13.71 -1.63
N CYS A 356 5.84 -13.71 -2.92
CA CYS A 356 4.51 -14.06 -3.43
C CYS A 356 4.25 -15.57 -3.40
N ARG A 357 3.03 -15.99 -3.77
CA ARG A 357 2.61 -17.40 -3.78
C ARG A 357 3.47 -18.31 -4.66
N ASN A 358 4.22 -17.75 -5.60
CA ASN A 358 5.15 -18.49 -6.46
C ASN A 358 6.48 -18.80 -5.75
N ASN A 359 6.73 -18.24 -4.57
CA ASN A 359 7.91 -18.53 -3.76
C ASN A 359 7.59 -19.62 -2.73
N SER A 360 8.48 -20.60 -2.58
CA SER A 360 8.35 -21.66 -1.56
C SER A 360 8.34 -21.12 -0.12
N SER A 361 8.90 -19.92 0.09
CA SER A 361 8.87 -19.20 1.36
C SER A 361 7.57 -18.43 1.63
N PHE A 362 6.58 -18.44 0.72
CA PHE A 362 5.30 -17.76 0.92
C PHE A 362 4.65 -18.04 2.30
N PRO A 363 4.66 -19.27 2.84
CA PRO A 363 4.06 -19.57 4.14
C PRO A 363 4.70 -18.83 5.32
N THR A 364 5.90 -18.27 5.16
CA THR A 364 6.57 -17.50 6.22
C THR A 364 6.06 -16.07 6.35
N ASN A 365 5.31 -15.56 5.36
CA ASN A 365 4.70 -14.23 5.43
C ASN A 365 3.84 -14.04 6.70
N PRO A 366 3.72 -12.80 7.21
CA PRO A 366 2.81 -12.51 8.32
C PRO A 366 1.40 -13.00 8.02
N LYS A 367 0.70 -13.48 9.05
CA LYS A 367 -0.63 -14.07 8.94
C LYS A 367 -1.52 -13.44 9.99
N PHE A 368 -2.74 -13.10 9.60
CA PHE A 368 -3.71 -12.47 10.49
C PHE A 368 -5.02 -13.23 10.47
N TRP A 369 -5.60 -13.42 11.65
CA TRP A 369 -6.95 -13.91 11.83
C TRP A 369 -7.95 -12.79 11.65
N LEU A 370 -8.87 -12.99 10.71
CA LEU A 370 -10.07 -12.18 10.57
C LEU A 370 -11.29 -13.05 10.89
N ARG A 371 -11.99 -12.75 11.98
CA ARG A 371 -13.29 -13.34 12.31
C ARG A 371 -14.38 -12.41 11.80
N VAL A 372 -15.30 -12.95 11.01
CA VAL A 372 -16.51 -12.28 10.53
C VAL A 372 -17.70 -12.87 11.28
N CYS A 373 -18.47 -12.05 11.98
CA CYS A 373 -19.53 -12.52 12.88
C CYS A 373 -20.87 -12.75 12.18
N GLU A 374 -21.20 -11.91 11.19
CA GLU A 374 -22.40 -12.00 10.37
C GLU A 374 -22.05 -11.82 8.89
N LYS A 375 -22.98 -12.11 7.98
CA LYS A 375 -22.73 -11.87 6.55
C LYS A 375 -22.53 -10.37 6.36
N SER A 376 -21.37 -9.98 5.86
CA SER A 376 -20.98 -8.57 5.78
C SER A 376 -20.11 -8.32 4.57
N GLU A 377 -20.23 -7.11 4.04
CA GLU A 377 -19.21 -6.57 3.15
C GLU A 377 -17.98 -6.25 4.00
N VAL A 378 -16.81 -6.62 3.49
CA VAL A 378 -15.53 -6.42 4.14
C VAL A 378 -14.55 -5.85 3.12
N CYS A 379 -13.98 -4.69 3.43
CA CYS A 379 -12.86 -4.10 2.71
C CYS A 379 -11.58 -4.31 3.52
N ILE A 380 -10.57 -4.95 2.93
CA ILE A 380 -9.27 -5.21 3.57
C ILE A 380 -8.21 -4.47 2.76
N ALA A 381 -7.56 -3.49 3.38
CA ALA A 381 -6.53 -2.66 2.78
C ALA A 381 -5.16 -2.93 3.42
N LEU A 382 -4.13 -2.96 2.59
CA LEU A 382 -2.73 -3.16 2.95
C LEU A 382 -1.95 -1.93 2.52
N LEU A 383 -1.67 -1.06 3.49
CA LEU A 383 -0.88 0.15 3.31
C LEU A 383 0.59 -0.14 3.66
N GLN A 384 1.53 0.15 2.77
CA GLN A 384 2.96 0.03 3.05
C GLN A 384 3.61 1.37 3.36
N LYS A 385 4.63 1.35 4.22
CA LYS A 385 5.43 2.53 4.55
C LYS A 385 6.45 2.77 3.44
N HIS A 386 6.64 4.03 3.06
CA HIS A 386 7.62 4.43 2.06
C HIS A 386 9.05 4.06 2.50
N ARG A 387 9.86 3.47 1.59
CA ARG A 387 11.21 2.97 1.92
C ARG A 387 12.27 4.02 2.31
N LYS A 388 12.11 5.29 1.91
CA LYS A 388 13.10 6.36 2.13
C LYS A 388 12.91 7.12 3.43
N TYR A 389 11.76 6.94 4.09
CA TYR A 389 11.24 7.90 5.05
C TYR A 389 10.82 7.24 6.36
N SER A 390 11.59 7.51 7.41
CA SER A 390 11.20 7.23 8.78
C SER A 390 10.66 8.50 9.40
N ALA A 391 9.36 8.55 9.70
CA ALA A 391 8.81 9.59 10.57
C ALA A 391 9.50 9.53 11.95
N ASP A 392 10.03 10.64 12.45
CA ASP A 392 10.43 10.76 13.85
C ASP A 392 9.20 10.92 14.77
N TRP A 393 9.42 10.98 16.08
CA TRP A 393 8.36 11.11 17.08
C TRP A 393 7.51 12.40 16.93
N ALA A 394 7.98 13.38 16.16
CA ALA A 394 7.29 14.62 15.83
C ALA A 394 6.60 14.59 14.45
N GLY A 395 6.53 13.40 13.81
CA GLY A 395 5.88 13.23 12.51
C GLY A 395 6.71 13.72 11.32
N ARG A 396 7.98 14.07 11.51
CA ARG A 396 8.85 14.52 10.41
C ARG A 396 9.42 13.33 9.68
N ILE A 397 9.24 13.30 8.37
CA ILE A 397 9.92 12.35 7.50
C ILE A 397 11.44 12.65 7.50
N GLN A 398 12.23 11.81 8.18
CA GLN A 398 13.70 11.83 8.07
C GLN A 398 14.15 10.91 6.93
N ASN A 399 14.98 11.44 6.04
CA ASN A 399 15.58 10.70 4.92
C ASN A 399 16.86 9.98 5.39
N LEU A 400 16.96 8.68 5.13
CA LEU A 400 18.12 7.84 5.47
C LEU A 400 19.28 7.94 4.44
N THR A 401 19.21 8.87 3.49
CA THR A 401 20.20 9.02 2.40
C THR A 401 21.64 9.13 2.89
N HIS A 402 21.89 9.78 4.03
CA HIS A 402 23.25 9.91 4.56
C HIS A 402 23.91 8.59 5.01
N LEU A 403 23.14 7.51 5.22
CA LEU A 403 23.67 6.18 5.60
C LEU A 403 23.75 5.19 4.43
N VAL A 404 22.96 5.39 3.38
CA VAL A 404 22.85 4.42 2.25
C VAL A 404 23.79 4.78 1.10
N GLU A 405 24.07 6.07 0.88
CA GLU A 405 24.95 6.51 -0.22
C GLU A 405 26.40 6.04 -0.06
N LYS A 406 26.84 5.69 1.14
CA LYS A 406 28.19 5.13 1.36
C LYS A 406 28.35 3.67 0.93
N ASN A 407 27.26 2.94 0.64
CA ASN A 407 27.31 1.47 0.44
C ASN A 407 26.74 0.95 -0.88
N LEU A 408 26.24 1.80 -1.79
CA LEU A 408 25.65 1.33 -3.05
C LEU A 408 26.08 2.18 -4.25
N SER A 409 27.38 2.16 -4.55
CA SER A 409 27.97 2.71 -5.78
C SER A 409 28.14 1.67 -6.89
N LEU A 410 27.27 0.65 -6.96
CA LEU A 410 27.37 -0.44 -7.95
C LEU A 410 25.98 -0.99 -8.33
N THR A 411 25.13 -0.20 -8.95
CA THR A 411 24.11 -0.69 -9.91
C THR A 411 23.52 0.49 -10.70
N GLU A 412 24.08 0.74 -11.87
CA GLU A 412 23.50 1.62 -12.88
C GLU A 412 22.16 1.04 -13.38
N GLY A 413 21.12 1.88 -13.47
CA GLY A 413 19.99 1.68 -14.40
C GLY A 413 18.61 1.27 -13.83
N MET A 414 18.44 0.96 -12.54
CA MET A 414 17.11 0.67 -11.99
C MET A 414 16.57 1.87 -11.22
N GLN A 415 15.47 2.49 -11.71
CA GLN A 415 14.66 3.40 -10.89
C GLN A 415 14.35 2.69 -9.57
N VAL A 416 14.84 3.22 -8.45
CA VAL A 416 14.54 2.69 -7.13
C VAL A 416 13.06 2.95 -6.87
N LYS A 417 12.20 1.96 -7.18
CA LYS A 417 10.77 2.02 -6.85
C LYS A 417 10.65 2.24 -5.33
N ASN A 418 9.99 3.33 -4.96
CA ASN A 418 9.86 3.82 -3.58
C ASN A 418 9.09 2.84 -2.67
N TYR A 419 8.30 1.97 -3.29
CA TYR A 419 7.44 0.97 -2.69
C TYR A 419 7.79 -0.44 -3.17
N GLN A 420 7.45 -1.45 -2.36
CA GLN A 420 7.48 -2.85 -2.77
C GLN A 420 6.27 -3.15 -3.67
N ALA A 421 6.39 -4.11 -4.58
CA ALA A 421 5.19 -4.71 -5.14
C ALA A 421 4.51 -5.54 -4.03
N VAL A 422 3.31 -5.17 -3.60
CA VAL A 422 2.59 -5.80 -2.48
C VAL A 422 1.25 -6.36 -2.93
N GLY A 423 0.81 -7.41 -2.26
CA GLY A 423 -0.45 -8.09 -2.54
C GLY A 423 -1.01 -8.76 -1.28
N LEU A 424 -2.32 -8.98 -1.28
CA LEU A 424 -3.07 -9.50 -0.16
C LEU A 424 -3.91 -10.70 -0.62
N HIS A 425 -3.93 -11.76 0.17
CA HIS A 425 -4.75 -12.95 -0.11
C HIS A 425 -5.46 -13.42 1.15
N VAL A 426 -6.68 -13.92 0.99
CA VAL A 426 -7.56 -14.31 2.09
C VAL A 426 -8.11 -15.71 1.84
N TRP A 427 -8.06 -16.57 2.85
CA TRP A 427 -8.65 -17.92 2.81
C TRP A 427 -9.69 -18.08 3.91
N LYS A 428 -10.81 -18.72 3.60
CA LYS A 428 -11.75 -19.17 4.63
C LYS A 428 -11.19 -20.41 5.32
N VAL A 429 -11.24 -20.43 6.64
CA VAL A 429 -10.90 -21.62 7.44
C VAL A 429 -12.04 -21.96 8.39
N GLU A 430 -12.21 -23.25 8.67
CA GLU A 430 -13.30 -23.71 9.54
C GLU A 430 -13.02 -23.41 11.02
N LYS A 431 -11.76 -23.54 11.44
CA LYS A 431 -11.31 -23.39 12.83
C LYS A 431 -9.91 -22.79 12.88
N LYS A 432 -9.53 -22.23 14.02
CA LYS A 432 -8.17 -21.69 14.25
C LYS A 432 -7.06 -22.75 14.13
N ARG A 433 -7.40 -24.03 14.32
CA ARG A 433 -6.51 -25.16 14.04
C ARG A 433 -6.84 -25.70 12.65
N PHE A 434 -5.88 -25.62 11.75
CA PHE A 434 -6.01 -26.06 10.37
C PHE A 434 -4.63 -26.42 9.82
N ASN A 435 -4.60 -27.16 8.71
CA ASN A 435 -3.36 -27.49 8.02
C ASN A 435 -2.95 -26.30 7.14
N LEU A 436 -1.97 -25.53 7.60
CA LEU A 436 -1.51 -24.31 6.91
C LEU A 436 -1.04 -24.59 5.46
N PRO A 437 -0.16 -25.57 5.19
CA PRO A 437 0.23 -25.90 3.81
C PRO A 437 -0.97 -26.21 2.91
N LYS A 438 -1.92 -27.03 3.37
CA LYS A 438 -3.13 -27.39 2.61
C LYS A 438 -4.03 -26.17 2.34
N THR A 439 -4.14 -25.25 3.29
CA THR A 439 -4.92 -24.02 3.08
C THR A 439 -4.26 -23.09 2.09
N LEU A 440 -2.94 -22.86 2.19
CA LEU A 440 -2.24 -21.95 1.29
C LEU A 440 -2.10 -22.50 -0.14
N SER A 441 -2.15 -23.82 -0.33
CA SER A 441 -2.18 -24.44 -1.65
C SER A 441 -3.54 -24.30 -2.36
N ALA A 442 -4.63 -24.17 -1.59
CA ALA A 442 -5.94 -23.89 -2.15
C ALA A 442 -6.02 -22.46 -2.73
N PRO A 443 -6.89 -22.20 -3.72
CA PRO A 443 -7.18 -20.84 -4.15
C PRO A 443 -7.72 -19.99 -2.99
N PRO A 444 -7.29 -18.72 -2.84
CA PRO A 444 -7.87 -17.81 -1.88
C PRO A 444 -9.33 -17.53 -2.24
N VAL A 445 -10.15 -17.23 -1.23
CA VAL A 445 -11.55 -16.81 -1.44
C VAL A 445 -11.62 -15.40 -2.02
N VAL A 446 -10.64 -14.56 -1.70
CA VAL A 446 -10.44 -13.24 -2.29
C VAL A 446 -8.95 -12.88 -2.19
N GLY A 447 -8.46 -12.10 -3.15
CA GLY A 447 -7.12 -11.54 -3.10
C GLY A 447 -6.95 -10.44 -4.14
N THR A 448 -5.90 -9.66 -3.99
CA THR A 448 -5.49 -8.67 -5.00
C THR A 448 -5.18 -9.39 -6.31
N ILE A 449 -5.58 -8.80 -7.44
CA ILE A 449 -5.40 -9.39 -8.78
C ILE A 449 -3.91 -9.66 -9.06
N CYS A 450 -3.04 -8.73 -8.65
CA CYS A 450 -1.59 -8.85 -8.76
C CYS A 450 -0.91 -8.10 -7.61
N HIS A 451 0.40 -8.30 -7.48
CA HIS A 451 1.22 -7.45 -6.61
C HIS A 451 1.47 -6.12 -7.31
N SER A 452 1.12 -5.02 -6.65
CA SER A 452 1.26 -3.66 -7.20
C SER A 452 2.28 -2.85 -6.42
N TYR A 453 2.98 -1.95 -7.10
CA TYR A 453 3.92 -0.99 -6.49
C TYR A 453 3.22 0.21 -5.84
N ASP A 454 1.91 0.11 -5.64
CA ASP A 454 1.11 1.15 -5.00
C ASP A 454 1.41 1.25 -3.52
N ARG A 455 1.26 2.45 -2.97
CA ARG A 455 1.35 2.71 -1.53
C ARG A 455 0.31 1.89 -0.75
N GLU A 456 -0.88 1.72 -1.30
CA GLU A 456 -1.95 0.90 -0.74
C GLU A 456 -2.60 0.00 -1.79
N VAL A 457 -2.85 -1.25 -1.42
CA VAL A 457 -3.69 -2.19 -2.18
C VAL A 457 -4.84 -2.65 -1.32
N HIS A 458 -6.03 -2.88 -1.89
CA HIS A 458 -7.17 -3.34 -1.12
C HIS A 458 -8.06 -4.32 -1.91
N VAL A 459 -8.91 -5.02 -1.19
CA VAL A 459 -9.99 -5.86 -1.74
C VAL A 459 -11.27 -5.58 -0.97
N CYS A 460 -12.40 -5.47 -1.67
CA CYS A 460 -13.73 -5.40 -1.07
C CYS A 460 -14.57 -6.58 -1.54
N CYS A 461 -15.20 -7.29 -0.61
CA CYS A 461 -16.01 -8.47 -0.93
C CYS A 461 -17.03 -8.79 0.18
N ASP A 462 -18.09 -9.52 -0.18
CA ASP A 462 -19.00 -10.11 0.80
C ASP A 462 -18.38 -11.38 1.41
N LEU A 463 -18.22 -11.38 2.74
CA LEU A 463 -17.79 -12.54 3.50
C LEU A 463 -18.95 -13.12 4.31
N SER A 464 -19.01 -14.45 4.36
CA SER A 464 -19.95 -15.18 5.22
C SER A 464 -19.38 -15.27 6.64
N PRO A 465 -20.21 -15.53 7.66
CA PRO A 465 -19.72 -15.75 9.01
C PRO A 465 -18.65 -16.86 9.05
N GLY A 466 -17.57 -16.63 9.79
CA GLY A 466 -16.49 -17.60 9.91
C GLY A 466 -15.13 -17.00 10.24
N TYR A 467 -14.10 -17.84 10.14
CA TYR A 467 -12.72 -17.45 10.30
C TYR A 467 -12.03 -17.37 8.95
N TYR A 468 -11.17 -16.37 8.81
CA TYR A 468 -10.41 -16.11 7.61
C TYR A 468 -8.95 -15.89 7.97
N LEU A 469 -8.06 -16.44 7.14
CA LEU A 469 -6.63 -16.23 7.20
C LEU A 469 -6.26 -15.17 6.15
N VAL A 470 -5.78 -14.02 6.62
CA VAL A 470 -5.33 -12.90 5.78
C VAL A 470 -3.80 -12.92 5.72
N VAL A 471 -3.25 -12.96 4.50
CA VAL A 471 -1.79 -13.05 4.27
C VAL A 471 -1.34 -11.90 3.35
N PRO A 472 -0.78 -10.82 3.92
CA PRO A 472 -0.10 -9.79 3.15
C PRO A 472 1.31 -10.26 2.75
N SER A 473 1.72 -9.95 1.52
CA SER A 473 3.00 -10.39 0.97
C SER A 473 3.59 -9.35 0.02
N THR A 474 4.91 -9.29 -0.04
CA THR A 474 5.63 -8.68 -1.16
C THR A 474 5.69 -9.64 -2.35
N PHE A 475 5.95 -9.12 -3.55
CA PHE A 475 6.15 -9.96 -4.73
C PHE A 475 7.45 -10.76 -4.61
N LEU A 476 8.55 -10.04 -4.33
CA LEU A 476 9.87 -10.62 -4.18
C LEU A 476 10.06 -11.20 -2.78
N LYS A 477 10.73 -12.36 -2.72
CA LYS A 477 11.28 -12.92 -1.49
C LYS A 477 12.32 -11.97 -0.88
N ASP A 478 12.44 -11.95 0.45
CA ASP A 478 13.42 -11.17 1.22
C ASP A 478 13.30 -9.64 1.06
N ALA A 479 12.22 -9.19 0.42
CA ALA A 479 11.83 -7.80 0.34
C ALA A 479 11.30 -7.34 1.71
N VAL A 480 12.02 -6.39 2.32
CA VAL A 480 11.70 -5.85 3.63
C VAL A 480 10.74 -4.67 3.54
N GLY A 481 9.92 -4.48 4.57
CA GLY A 481 9.04 -3.32 4.67
C GLY A 481 8.12 -3.38 5.89
N HIS A 482 7.53 -2.23 6.23
CA HIS A 482 6.48 -2.13 7.22
C HIS A 482 5.14 -1.92 6.53
N PHE A 483 4.08 -2.49 7.08
CA PHE A 483 2.73 -2.30 6.57
C PHE A 483 1.71 -2.13 7.70
N LEU A 484 0.58 -1.55 7.34
CA LEU A 484 -0.61 -1.40 8.15
C LEU A 484 -1.74 -2.13 7.42
N LEU A 485 -2.25 -3.18 8.06
CA LEU A 485 -3.43 -3.92 7.62
C LEU A 485 -4.66 -3.24 8.22
N ARG A 486 -5.58 -2.77 7.38
CA ARG A 486 -6.82 -2.08 7.76
C ARG A 486 -8.00 -2.88 7.28
N VAL A 487 -8.96 -3.17 8.15
CA VAL A 487 -10.19 -3.89 7.79
C VAL A 487 -11.38 -3.03 8.16
N PHE A 488 -12.29 -2.86 7.21
CA PHE A 488 -13.55 -2.14 7.34
C PHE A 488 -14.69 -3.07 6.99
N SER A 489 -15.80 -3.02 7.72
CA SER A 489 -16.94 -3.91 7.48
C SER A 489 -18.28 -3.31 7.88
N THR A 490 -19.34 -3.71 7.16
CA THR A 490 -20.72 -3.41 7.53
C THR A 490 -21.19 -4.12 8.80
N GLY A 491 -20.55 -5.22 9.20
CA GLY A 491 -20.88 -5.99 10.40
C GLY A 491 -19.67 -6.27 11.27
N ARG A 492 -19.88 -6.92 12.42
CA ARG A 492 -18.83 -7.09 13.43
C ARG A 492 -17.70 -7.99 12.94
N ILE A 493 -16.48 -7.52 13.15
CA ILE A 493 -15.25 -8.23 12.84
C ILE A 493 -14.32 -8.29 14.05
N SER A 494 -13.35 -9.22 14.03
CA SER A 494 -12.20 -9.24 14.94
C SER A 494 -10.95 -9.62 14.16
N LEU A 495 -9.95 -8.73 14.20
CA LEU A 495 -8.67 -8.87 13.55
C LEU A 495 -7.58 -9.10 14.60
N SER A 496 -6.75 -10.12 14.41
CA SER A 496 -5.64 -10.42 15.34
C SER A 496 -4.48 -11.08 14.62
N GLU A 497 -3.26 -10.92 15.12
CA GLU A 497 -2.10 -11.62 14.57
C GLU A 497 -2.18 -13.12 14.88
N VAL A 498 -1.77 -13.96 13.93
CA VAL A 498 -1.57 -15.39 14.16
C VAL A 498 -0.29 -15.55 14.97
N LYS A 499 -0.43 -15.64 16.29
CA LYS A 499 0.70 -15.98 17.15
C LYS A 499 1.23 -17.36 16.75
N PRO A 500 2.55 -17.54 16.56
CA PRO A 500 3.10 -18.87 16.52
C PRO A 500 2.73 -19.57 17.84
N PRO A 501 2.43 -20.87 17.83
CA PRO A 501 2.22 -21.59 19.09
C PRO A 501 3.45 -21.33 19.98
N PRO A 502 3.26 -21.00 21.27
CA PRO A 502 4.39 -20.94 22.17
C PRO A 502 5.14 -22.28 22.10
N PRO A 503 6.48 -22.28 22.20
CA PRO A 503 7.28 -23.48 22.08
C PRO A 503 6.84 -24.62 23.03
N ASP A 504 6.04 -24.32 24.05
CA ASP A 504 5.53 -25.27 25.05
C ASP A 504 4.03 -25.64 24.93
N ALA A 505 3.29 -25.19 23.91
CA ALA A 505 1.84 -25.50 23.78
C ALA A 505 1.48 -26.51 22.69
N ALA A 506 2.47 -27.26 22.18
CA ALA A 506 2.24 -28.47 21.43
C ALA A 506 2.85 -29.64 22.20
N LEU A 507 2.14 -30.13 23.23
CA LEU A 507 2.03 -31.52 23.69
C LEU A 507 1.41 -31.55 25.10
N SER A 508 0.08 -31.56 25.17
CA SER A 508 -0.66 -32.12 26.31
C SER A 508 -1.95 -32.77 25.79
N GLU A 509 -1.78 -33.74 24.90
CA GLU A 509 -2.66 -34.90 24.89
C GLU A 509 -1.78 -36.05 25.35
N GLU A 510 -2.10 -36.58 26.53
CA GLU A 510 -1.56 -37.86 26.98
C GLU A 510 -1.94 -38.92 25.95
N LEU A 511 -0.97 -39.29 25.12
CA LEU A 511 -0.96 -40.55 24.40
C LEU A 511 0.29 -41.31 24.88
N PRO A 512 0.15 -42.59 25.25
CA PRO A 512 1.18 -43.32 25.97
C PRO A 512 2.48 -43.38 25.17
N ALA A 513 3.60 -43.27 25.90
CA ALA A 513 4.95 -43.28 25.36
C ALA A 513 5.19 -44.51 24.47
N GLY A 514 5.16 -44.31 23.15
CA GLY A 514 5.69 -45.24 22.15
C GLY A 514 7.09 -44.80 21.69
N PRO A 515 7.97 -45.74 21.32
CA PRO A 515 9.39 -45.46 21.14
C PRO A 515 9.69 -44.66 19.85
N GLY A 516 10.42 -43.55 20.00
CA GLY A 516 11.39 -43.01 19.04
C GLY A 516 10.91 -42.52 17.67
N LYS A 517 10.58 -41.22 17.53
CA LYS A 517 10.62 -40.52 16.23
C LYS A 517 11.96 -39.78 16.10
N SER A 518 12.82 -40.21 15.19
CA SER A 518 14.10 -39.54 14.93
C SER A 518 13.90 -38.35 13.98
N SER A 519 14.57 -37.23 14.26
CA SER A 519 14.60 -36.09 13.34
C SER A 519 15.59 -36.37 12.22
N VAL A 520 15.12 -36.37 10.97
CA VAL A 520 15.88 -36.69 9.77
C VAL A 520 15.81 -35.52 8.80
N LYS A 521 16.96 -35.04 8.31
CA LYS A 521 17.06 -34.09 7.20
C LYS A 521 17.45 -34.86 5.95
N VAL A 522 16.60 -34.81 4.93
CA VAL A 522 16.89 -35.37 3.60
C VAL A 522 17.23 -34.21 2.68
N THR A 523 18.35 -34.34 1.95
CA THR A 523 18.84 -33.34 0.99
C THR A 523 19.05 -34.02 -0.35
N LEU A 524 18.43 -33.51 -1.40
CA LEU A 524 18.68 -33.92 -2.78
C LEU A 524 19.53 -32.84 -3.45
N ARG A 525 20.70 -33.23 -3.96
CA ARG A 525 21.62 -32.35 -4.69
C ARG A 525 21.79 -32.86 -6.11
N GLN A 526 21.56 -32.03 -7.11
CA GLN A 526 21.89 -32.35 -8.49
C GLN A 526 23.33 -31.95 -8.83
N HIS A 527 23.98 -32.73 -9.69
CA HIS A 527 25.35 -32.48 -10.15
C HIS A 527 25.28 -31.75 -11.50
N CYS A 528 25.21 -30.43 -11.45
CA CYS A 528 25.22 -29.56 -12.62
C CYS A 528 25.94 -28.25 -12.32
N GLN A 529 26.37 -27.54 -13.37
CA GLN A 529 26.80 -26.14 -13.27
C GLN A 529 25.58 -25.25 -12.99
N ASP A 530 25.76 -24.15 -12.25
CA ASP A 530 24.65 -23.33 -11.74
C ASP A 530 23.69 -22.81 -12.83
N SER A 531 24.21 -22.55 -14.03
CA SER A 531 23.41 -22.11 -15.21
C SER A 531 22.61 -23.22 -15.89
N LYS A 532 22.75 -24.48 -15.46
CA LYS A 532 22.08 -25.66 -16.03
C LYS A 532 21.26 -26.44 -15.00
N CYS A 533 20.93 -25.84 -13.86
CA CYS A 533 20.09 -26.48 -12.85
C CYS A 533 18.75 -26.89 -13.47
N ARG A 534 18.31 -28.10 -13.14
CA ARG A 534 16.98 -28.60 -13.51
C ARG A 534 16.05 -28.42 -12.33
N PRO A 535 14.74 -28.30 -12.55
CA PRO A 535 13.78 -28.25 -11.45
C PRO A 535 13.72 -29.63 -10.77
N ILE A 536 14.29 -29.73 -9.56
CA ILE A 536 14.38 -30.97 -8.76
C ILE A 536 13.55 -30.90 -7.48
N GLY A 537 13.05 -32.06 -7.05
CA GLY A 537 12.25 -32.27 -5.84
C GLY A 537 12.35 -33.73 -5.39
N PHE A 538 11.75 -34.08 -4.25
CA PHE A 538 11.68 -35.49 -3.83
C PHE A 538 10.46 -35.78 -2.96
N HIS A 539 10.09 -37.06 -2.90
CA HIS A 539 9.01 -37.58 -2.06
C HIS A 539 9.52 -38.72 -1.19
N ILE A 540 9.04 -38.82 0.05
CA ILE A 540 9.37 -39.90 0.98
C ILE A 540 8.09 -40.70 1.26
N PHE A 541 8.14 -42.00 0.99
CA PHE A 541 7.04 -42.94 1.23
C PHE A 541 7.44 -43.91 2.34
N GLN A 542 6.50 -44.24 3.23
CA GLN A 542 6.68 -45.34 4.16
C GLN A 542 6.32 -46.65 3.47
N VAL A 543 7.19 -47.66 3.59
CA VAL A 543 6.98 -48.97 2.96
C VAL A 543 6.91 -50.08 4.01
N PRO A 544 6.20 -51.20 3.71
CA PRO A 544 5.95 -52.25 4.70
C PRO A 544 7.22 -52.94 5.21
N ASN A 545 8.25 -53.08 4.38
CA ASN A 545 9.55 -53.66 4.75
C ASN A 545 10.66 -53.19 3.80
N SER A 546 11.92 -53.41 4.18
CA SER A 546 13.11 -53.02 3.41
C SER A 546 13.31 -53.82 2.11
N SER A 547 12.63 -54.96 1.96
CA SER A 547 12.65 -55.81 0.76
C SER A 547 11.59 -55.45 -0.28
N TRP A 548 10.79 -54.39 -0.04
CA TRP A 548 9.71 -53.98 -0.92
C TRP A 548 10.27 -53.43 -2.24
N LYS A 549 9.83 -54.00 -3.37
CA LYS A 549 10.26 -53.56 -4.71
C LYS A 549 9.17 -52.71 -5.37
N PRO A 550 9.53 -51.58 -6.01
CA PRO A 550 8.62 -50.82 -6.88
C PRO A 550 8.03 -51.73 -7.97
N ASN A 551 6.71 -51.87 -8.05
CA ASN A 551 6.04 -52.08 -9.33
C ASN A 551 5.15 -50.85 -9.62
N THR A 552 4.94 -50.54 -10.90
CA THR A 552 4.25 -49.31 -11.34
C THR A 552 2.82 -49.20 -10.81
N SER A 553 2.14 -50.30 -10.52
CA SER A 553 0.78 -50.30 -9.94
C SER A 553 0.75 -50.06 -8.42
N SER A 554 1.79 -50.44 -7.68
CA SER A 554 1.84 -50.29 -6.22
C SER A 554 2.07 -48.84 -5.77
N PHE A 555 2.72 -48.02 -6.59
CA PHE A 555 2.99 -46.60 -6.29
C PHE A 555 1.78 -45.68 -6.48
N LEU A 556 0.82 -46.06 -7.34
CA LEU A 556 -0.36 -45.25 -7.65
C LEU A 556 -1.32 -45.10 -6.46
N HIS A 557 -1.20 -45.97 -5.46
CA HIS A 557 -2.08 -45.99 -4.28
C HIS A 557 -1.37 -45.58 -2.98
N LEU A 558 -0.09 -45.20 -3.04
CA LEU A 558 0.68 -44.76 -1.87
C LEU A 558 0.74 -43.23 -1.83
N GLU A 559 0.34 -42.64 -0.70
CA GLU A 559 0.52 -41.21 -0.45
C GLU A 559 1.91 -40.92 0.16
N PRO A 560 2.61 -39.87 -0.30
CA PRO A 560 3.92 -39.52 0.25
C PRO A 560 3.78 -38.96 1.67
N LEU A 561 4.55 -39.50 2.61
CA LEU A 561 4.60 -39.03 3.99
C LEU A 561 5.24 -37.64 4.10
N VAL A 562 6.22 -37.35 3.24
CA VAL A 562 6.93 -36.07 3.17
C VAL A 562 7.22 -35.75 1.71
N SER A 563 7.03 -34.50 1.30
CA SER A 563 7.35 -34.04 -0.05
C SER A 563 8.16 -32.73 0.01
N CYS A 564 9.21 -32.65 -0.80
CA CYS A 564 10.01 -31.45 -1.05
C CYS A 564 9.66 -30.94 -2.45
N VAL A 565 8.52 -30.27 -2.55
CA VAL A 565 7.91 -29.72 -3.78
C VAL A 565 7.32 -28.34 -3.48
N PRO A 566 7.20 -27.43 -4.48
CA PRO A 566 7.41 -27.63 -5.92
C PRO A 566 8.87 -27.85 -6.30
N HIS A 567 9.11 -28.56 -7.40
CA HIS A 567 10.43 -28.73 -8.00
C HIS A 567 11.07 -27.37 -8.29
N CYS A 568 12.35 -27.19 -7.95
CA CYS A 568 13.00 -25.89 -8.08
C CYS A 568 14.37 -25.96 -8.78
N TYR A 569 14.69 -24.89 -9.50
CA TYR A 569 15.97 -24.68 -10.20
C TYR A 569 17.08 -24.33 -9.20
N SER A 570 17.42 -25.29 -8.34
CA SER A 570 18.44 -25.14 -7.30
C SER A 570 19.41 -26.31 -7.35
N GLN A 571 20.69 -26.06 -7.10
CA GLN A 571 21.70 -27.12 -7.03
C GLN A 571 21.37 -28.15 -5.94
N GLU A 572 20.70 -27.72 -4.85
CA GLU A 572 20.20 -28.59 -3.79
C GLU A 572 18.81 -28.19 -3.26
N VAL A 573 18.07 -29.19 -2.78
CA VAL A 573 16.79 -29.04 -2.06
C VAL A 573 16.82 -29.90 -0.79
N SER A 574 16.30 -29.39 0.32
CA SER A 574 16.35 -30.07 1.62
C SER A 574 14.99 -30.06 2.30
N GLN A 575 14.65 -31.14 2.99
CA GLN A 575 13.49 -31.23 3.86
C GLN A 575 13.86 -31.87 5.20
N LEU A 576 13.53 -31.18 6.29
CA LEU A 576 13.59 -31.75 7.64
C LEU A 576 12.25 -32.41 7.97
N CYS A 577 12.28 -33.66 8.42
CA CYS A 577 11.10 -34.42 8.80
C CYS A 577 11.35 -35.26 10.07
N ARG A 578 10.27 -35.65 10.73
CA ARG A 578 10.31 -36.63 11.84
C ARG A 578 9.70 -37.92 11.34
N LEU A 579 10.51 -38.95 11.20
CA LEU A 579 10.08 -40.25 10.72
C LEU A 579 10.02 -41.20 11.92
N PRO A 580 8.90 -41.92 12.15
CA PRO A 580 8.89 -43.03 13.10
C PRO A 580 9.87 -44.13 12.65
N ALA A 581 10.18 -45.07 13.55
CA ALA A 581 10.96 -46.24 13.16
C ALA A 581 10.21 -47.02 12.06
N GLY A 582 10.87 -47.25 10.92
CA GLY A 582 10.24 -47.88 9.77
C GLY A 582 11.15 -47.91 8.54
N SER A 583 10.69 -48.57 7.48
CA SER A 583 11.35 -48.58 6.18
C SER A 583 10.76 -47.48 5.30
N TYR A 584 11.62 -46.75 4.58
CA TYR A 584 11.22 -45.61 3.76
C TYR A 584 11.88 -45.67 2.38
N VAL A 585 11.15 -45.19 1.37
CA VAL A 585 11.66 -44.99 0.02
C VAL A 585 11.66 -43.49 -0.27
N ILE A 586 12.81 -42.96 -0.68
CA ILE A 586 12.95 -41.57 -1.12
C ILE A 586 13.00 -41.60 -2.65
N ILE A 587 12.04 -40.96 -3.30
CA ILE A 587 11.99 -40.81 -4.75
C ILE A 587 12.42 -39.40 -5.11
N PRO A 588 13.68 -39.20 -5.55
CA PRO A 588 14.08 -37.96 -6.20
C PRO A 588 13.42 -37.86 -7.56
N SER A 589 13.00 -36.66 -7.94
CA SER A 589 12.30 -36.43 -9.20
C SER A 589 12.67 -35.09 -9.82
N THR A 590 12.59 -35.04 -11.16
CA THR A 590 12.63 -33.82 -11.96
C THR A 590 11.20 -33.41 -12.31
N TYR A 591 10.98 -32.12 -12.55
CA TYR A 591 9.65 -31.62 -12.91
C TYR A 591 9.18 -32.13 -14.27
N LEU A 592 10.07 -32.13 -15.28
CA LEU A 592 9.78 -32.65 -16.60
C LEU A 592 10.08 -34.16 -16.64
N PRO A 593 9.22 -34.97 -17.30
CA PRO A 593 9.50 -36.38 -17.53
C PRO A 593 10.75 -36.55 -18.41
N ASN A 594 11.37 -37.73 -18.32
CA ASN A 594 12.55 -38.12 -19.13
C ASN A 594 13.75 -37.17 -19.04
N THR A 595 13.87 -36.44 -17.93
CA THR A 595 14.94 -35.46 -17.71
C THR A 595 16.10 -36.10 -16.96
N GLU A 596 17.18 -36.45 -17.66
CA GLU A 596 18.33 -37.19 -17.10
C GLU A 596 19.28 -36.34 -16.26
N GLY A 597 19.37 -36.55 -14.94
CA GLY A 597 20.30 -35.80 -14.09
C GLY A 597 21.06 -36.70 -13.13
N ASN A 598 22.35 -36.41 -12.94
CA ASN A 598 23.13 -37.02 -11.87
C ASN A 598 22.78 -36.31 -10.55
N PHE A 599 22.58 -37.07 -9.47
CA PHE A 599 22.22 -36.51 -8.17
C PHE A 599 22.81 -37.30 -7.01
N THR A 600 22.84 -36.66 -5.85
CA THR A 600 23.16 -37.26 -4.55
C THR A 600 22.00 -37.02 -3.58
N VAL A 601 21.57 -38.05 -2.86
CA VAL A 601 20.66 -37.92 -1.72
C VAL A 601 21.46 -38.07 -0.43
N VAL A 602 21.41 -37.06 0.44
CA VAL A 602 22.06 -37.07 1.75
C VAL A 602 21.00 -37.15 2.83
N ILE A 603 21.14 -38.13 3.74
CA ILE A 603 20.25 -38.33 4.89
C ILE A 603 21.06 -38.05 6.15
N ALA A 604 20.68 -37.02 6.90
CA ALA A 604 21.31 -36.66 8.18
C ALA A 604 20.31 -36.86 9.32
N THR A 605 20.71 -37.60 10.36
CA THR A 605 19.90 -37.80 11.57
C THR A 605 20.43 -36.92 12.70
N LYS A 606 19.53 -36.25 13.42
CA LYS A 606 19.92 -35.48 14.61
C LYS A 606 20.06 -36.45 15.80
N ILE A 607 21.25 -36.56 16.36
CA ILE A 607 21.50 -37.26 17.62
C ILE A 607 21.37 -36.22 18.74
N ASP A 608 20.29 -36.28 19.53
CA ASP A 608 20.17 -35.44 20.72
C ASP A 608 21.12 -35.98 21.81
N ARG A 609 22.21 -35.25 22.08
CA ARG A 609 23.03 -35.47 23.28
C ARG A 609 22.27 -34.90 24.49
N LYS A 610 22.21 -35.66 25.59
CA LYS A 610 21.60 -35.20 26.86
C LYS A 610 22.30 -33.91 27.32
N ARG A 611 21.51 -32.92 27.73
CA ARG A 611 21.99 -31.67 28.33
C ARG A 611 22.74 -31.99 29.63
N ILE A 612 24.03 -31.63 29.67
CA ILE A 612 24.80 -31.58 30.91
C ILE A 612 24.35 -30.31 31.64
N HIS A 613 23.85 -30.44 32.87
CA HIS A 613 23.58 -29.30 33.74
C HIS A 613 24.80 -29.08 34.61
N SER A 614 25.49 -27.95 34.45
CA SER A 614 26.46 -27.47 35.44
C SER A 614 25.77 -26.50 36.38
N ARG A 615 26.06 -26.59 37.68
CA ARG A 615 25.63 -25.62 38.68
C ARG A 615 26.88 -24.94 39.22
N GLU A 616 27.13 -23.72 38.79
CA GLU A 616 28.26 -22.94 39.28
C GLU A 616 27.93 -22.32 40.64
N THR A 617 28.80 -22.53 41.62
CA THR A 617 28.83 -21.74 42.86
C THR A 617 30.26 -21.22 43.02
N LEU A 618 30.42 -19.91 43.19
CA LEU A 618 31.73 -19.25 43.18
C LEU A 618 32.66 -19.85 44.25
N GLY A 619 33.80 -20.41 43.83
CA GLY A 619 34.87 -20.87 44.73
C GLY A 619 35.10 -22.38 44.89
N GLN A 620 34.40 -23.25 44.15
CA GLN A 620 34.68 -24.70 44.16
C GLN A 620 34.85 -25.31 42.75
N VAL A 621 35.71 -26.33 42.65
CA VAL A 621 36.01 -27.08 41.43
C VAL A 621 34.79 -27.89 40.99
N LEU A 622 34.50 -27.85 39.69
CA LEU A 622 33.37 -28.53 39.04
C LEU A 622 33.39 -30.04 39.32
N GLN A 623 32.30 -30.57 39.90
CA GLN A 623 32.10 -32.02 40.06
C GLN A 623 30.93 -32.47 39.19
N GLU A 624 31.18 -33.47 38.34
CA GLU A 624 30.20 -34.09 37.45
C GLU A 624 29.29 -35.03 38.26
N VAL A 625 27.97 -34.82 38.19
CA VAL A 625 26.99 -35.68 38.87
C VAL A 625 26.31 -36.55 37.82
N SER A 626 26.58 -37.86 37.86
CA SER A 626 25.97 -38.87 37.01
C SER A 626 24.77 -39.51 37.71
N ASP A 627 23.56 -39.28 37.18
CA ASP A 627 22.37 -40.00 37.62
C ASP A 627 22.44 -41.46 37.11
N THR A 628 22.61 -42.34 38.09
CA THR A 628 22.39 -43.79 38.17
C THR A 628 22.02 -44.57 36.90
N LEU A 629 22.95 -45.47 36.55
CA LEU A 629 22.84 -46.81 35.94
C LEU A 629 21.42 -47.40 35.74
N LEU A 630 21.08 -47.66 34.48
CA LEU A 630 20.33 -48.86 34.09
C LEU A 630 21.15 -49.61 33.04
N ASN A 631 21.72 -50.73 33.47
CA ASN A 631 22.40 -51.71 32.63
C ASN A 631 21.42 -52.31 31.62
N PHE A 632 21.74 -52.27 30.33
CA PHE A 632 21.41 -53.36 29.42
C PHE A 632 22.60 -53.65 28.49
N SER A 633 23.05 -54.90 28.59
CA SER A 633 24.11 -55.57 27.86
C SER A 633 23.82 -55.69 26.36
N CYS A 634 24.83 -55.42 25.53
CA CYS A 634 24.84 -55.70 24.10
C CYS A 634 25.66 -56.99 23.86
N PRO A 635 25.13 -58.00 23.13
CA PRO A 635 25.96 -59.05 22.57
C PRO A 635 26.64 -58.52 21.29
N LYS A 636 27.95 -58.74 21.23
CA LYS A 636 28.82 -58.55 20.09
C LYS A 636 28.65 -59.67 19.05
N ASP A 637 29.26 -59.43 17.89
CA ASP A 637 29.62 -60.33 16.78
C ASP A 637 28.61 -60.33 15.62
N ASN A 638 28.99 -60.29 14.34
CA ASN A 638 30.30 -60.14 13.68
C ASN A 638 30.07 -59.77 12.20
N THR A 639 31.04 -59.06 11.61
CA THR A 639 31.51 -59.08 10.20
C THR A 639 30.60 -59.60 9.07
N GLU A 640 30.41 -58.79 8.02
CA GLU A 640 31.10 -58.98 6.73
C GLU A 640 30.77 -57.88 5.71
N ALA A 641 31.78 -57.56 4.90
CA ALA A 641 31.75 -56.62 3.79
C ALA A 641 31.30 -57.32 2.50
N SER A 642 30.66 -56.58 1.57
CA SER A 642 30.96 -56.53 0.11
C SER A 642 29.75 -56.16 -0.76
N SER A 643 30.04 -55.46 -1.87
CA SER A 643 29.29 -55.33 -3.14
C SER A 643 27.86 -54.77 -3.11
N MET A 644 27.58 -53.57 -3.63
CA MET A 644 27.47 -53.22 -5.06
C MET A 644 26.43 -54.07 -5.81
N LEU A 645 25.28 -53.48 -6.14
CA LEU A 645 24.64 -53.57 -7.45
C LEU A 645 23.44 -52.61 -7.54
N MET A 646 23.41 -51.85 -8.64
CA MET A 646 22.35 -50.96 -9.06
C MET A 646 21.04 -51.71 -9.32
N TYR A 647 19.91 -51.05 -9.09
CA TYR A 647 18.88 -50.77 -10.10
C TYR A 647 18.01 -49.59 -9.64
#